data_AF-A0A6P0MNE7-F1
#
_entry.id   AF-A0A6P0MNE7-F1
#
_cell.length_a   1.000
_cell.length_b   1.000
_cell.length_c   1.000
_cell.angle_alpha   90.00
_cell.angle_beta   90.00
_cell.angle_gamma   90.00
#
_symmetry.space_group_name_H-M   'P 1'
#
loop_
_entity.id
_entity.type
_entity.pdbx_description
1 polymer ?
#
loop_
_entity_poly.entity_id
_entity_poly.type
_entity_poly.pdbx_seq_one_letter_code
_entity_poly.pdbx_strand_id
1 'polypeptide(L)'
;MNQRSLDKKEFQGKNLNQKDLSLDLEDSICGQKTCTFLTLVLLILIACLATSIILGLLVADMSLVLILKREDWLTSALASVVIAGWLLTAVTQKQIPGVSVVVIGLSAVTHWWEPVPFSLDKVLAIILTTLVFWAITFVIFYLICFFIAALDILFERSLIVRILIACSILLGTISGTTITLLFETTEVPLIAKIVAILSSTGFGLALMLSGWWLNHRQNIPWKHPDPLRTLVLTVGSWRGTSFHNLDLSGVSFKRAKLANSNLQAKKFYRTCFQKATGLERARVDSQYLDLENLKVQKLLTDASSQDQDFRGLNLRGAYLQGADMRSFDLTDANLTGADFKGADLSESILIRTQLAGADFQRVDLSNNILIDANLTEADLRQANLRDCTLVRAQVARADFSGAIMTGICIEDWSVSSKTCFRGVRCDYIYRRYQDQQPTDKYPVDRNFEQGEFESLYQEVGNVAELIFKEGVNWRAFAFTLQKLQLEDEGLGLQLKGIEKRGDLWVVKVTHNEHIPTAQVEQQLKANYENLQRQLANKEQQINQLLGIVSKQTEWKWSKANEKSLAQFVSDRTKELLPKLSTSSFDLVQTRDGRLKLVQSIYEQLLNQGIQYAYEKYHPEAETQRIRTPKEVLDTPGEGTCLDLALLFCGLCFGYELLPLLIVIEGHAFAAVSLNHQRREWNGFARERTLFNSTELFRGDENHRELQKLIADGAYVAVECTGFAQTRSFTGSKPEAVGRTPQGTLTFERGIAAGREQLENSGREFQFAIDIAVAHYNWKIEPAALSEQP
;
A
#
# COMPACT_ATOMS: atom_id res chain seq x y z
N MET A 1 16.82 -30.38 45.79
CA MET A 1 16.22 -29.13 46.32
C MET A 1 17.17 -27.97 46.01
N ASN A 2 16.80 -27.14 45.03
CA ASN A 2 16.84 -25.67 45.09
C ASN A 2 16.62 -25.12 43.69
N GLN A 3 15.33 -25.05 43.32
CA GLN A 3 14.82 -24.12 42.33
C GLN A 3 15.23 -22.72 42.75
N ARG A 4 16.20 -22.10 42.05
CA ARG A 4 16.26 -20.65 41.96
C ARG A 4 15.22 -20.25 40.93
N SER A 5 14.05 -19.86 41.42
CA SER A 5 13.05 -19.08 40.72
C SER A 5 13.70 -17.82 40.16
N LEU A 6 14.10 -17.88 38.89
CA LEU A 6 14.34 -16.67 38.09
C LEU A 6 12.98 -15.96 37.99
N ASP A 7 12.90 -14.76 38.56
CA ASP A 7 11.79 -13.83 38.36
C ASP A 7 11.45 -13.76 36.87
N LYS A 8 10.38 -14.45 36.44
CA LYS A 8 9.76 -14.23 35.14
C LYS A 8 9.25 -12.79 35.17
N LYS A 9 10.01 -11.86 34.58
CA LYS A 9 9.56 -10.48 34.40
C LYS A 9 8.29 -10.51 33.53
N GLU A 10 7.13 -10.41 34.16
CA GLU A 10 5.88 -10.22 33.45
C GLU A 10 5.92 -8.84 32.77
N PHE A 11 5.95 -8.83 31.44
CA PHE A 11 5.89 -7.61 30.65
C PHE A 11 4.42 -7.26 30.41
N GLN A 12 3.86 -6.48 31.32
CA GLN A 12 2.49 -5.98 31.24
C GLN A 12 2.47 -4.46 30.99
N GLY A 13 1.92 -4.04 29.85
CA GLY A 13 1.68 -2.62 29.54
C GLY A 13 2.94 -1.78 29.37
N LYS A 14 4.04 -2.42 28.97
CA LYS A 14 5.33 -1.74 28.73
C LYS A 14 5.52 -1.45 27.24
N ASN A 15 6.08 -0.29 26.94
CA ASN A 15 6.68 -0.01 25.64
C ASN A 15 8.11 -0.55 25.66
N LEU A 16 8.36 -1.61 24.89
CA LEU A 16 9.66 -2.24 24.82
C LEU A 16 10.54 -1.52 23.81
N ASN A 17 11.84 -1.46 24.07
CA ASN A 17 12.84 -1.05 23.09
C ASN A 17 13.66 -2.27 22.64
N GLN A 18 14.43 -2.12 21.56
CA GLN A 18 15.27 -3.22 21.04
C GLN A 18 16.24 -3.81 22.09
N LYS A 19 16.69 -3.00 23.06
CA LYS A 19 17.59 -3.43 24.14
C LYS A 19 16.91 -4.28 25.21
N ASP A 20 15.59 -4.22 25.29
CA ASP A 20 14.78 -4.93 26.29
C ASP A 20 14.33 -6.32 25.81
N LEU A 21 14.54 -6.63 24.53
CA LEU A 21 14.20 -7.91 23.91
C LEU A 21 15.23 -9.00 24.29
N SER A 22 14.82 -9.91 25.16
CA SER A 22 15.42 -11.25 25.21
C SER A 22 14.90 -12.07 24.03
N LEU A 23 15.74 -12.95 23.46
CA LEU A 23 15.34 -13.87 22.38
C LEU A 23 14.17 -14.79 22.79
N ASP A 24 13.95 -14.95 24.09
CA ASP A 24 12.90 -15.77 24.67
C ASP A 24 11.94 -14.92 25.51
N LEU A 25 10.69 -14.78 25.04
CA LEU A 25 9.57 -14.13 25.74
C LEU A 25 8.47 -15.15 26.09
N GLU A 26 8.82 -16.44 26.14
CA GLU A 26 7.91 -17.52 26.50
C GLU A 26 7.21 -17.25 27.85
N ASP A 27 5.89 -17.45 27.87
CA ASP A 27 5.03 -17.28 29.06
C ASP A 27 5.13 -15.90 29.77
N SER A 28 5.87 -14.92 29.23
CA SER A 28 6.28 -13.70 29.96
C SER A 28 5.38 -12.50 29.64
N ILE A 29 4.55 -12.60 28.61
CA ILE A 29 3.59 -11.58 28.20
C ILE A 29 2.20 -12.01 28.67
N CYS A 30 1.65 -11.26 29.62
CA CYS A 30 0.28 -11.43 30.06
C CYS A 30 -0.56 -10.28 29.50
N GLY A 31 -1.52 -10.61 28.62
CA GLY A 31 -2.49 -9.66 28.09
C GLY A 31 -3.16 -8.85 29.23
N GLN A 32 -3.27 -7.54 29.05
CA GLN A 32 -3.77 -6.66 30.09
C GLN A 32 -5.24 -6.98 30.41
N LYS A 33 -5.58 -7.11 31.71
CA LYS A 33 -6.98 -7.14 32.17
C LYS A 33 -7.58 -5.74 31.99
N THR A 34 -8.14 -5.46 30.82
CA THR A 34 -8.89 -4.25 30.52
C THR A 34 -10.14 -4.22 31.40
N CYS A 35 -10.13 -3.48 32.51
CA CYS A 35 -11.34 -3.31 33.33
C CYS A 35 -11.47 -1.97 34.06
N THR A 36 -10.49 -1.06 34.00
CA THR A 36 -10.56 0.22 34.72
C THR A 36 -10.69 1.44 33.81
N PHE A 37 -10.07 1.43 32.63
CA PHE A 37 -10.08 2.63 31.77
C PHE A 37 -11.36 2.75 30.94
N LEU A 38 -11.82 1.68 30.28
CA LEU A 38 -13.07 1.70 29.51
C LEU A 38 -14.30 1.86 30.40
N THR A 39 -14.28 1.30 31.61
CA THR A 39 -15.33 1.48 32.63
C THR A 39 -15.33 2.90 33.20
N LEU A 40 -14.17 3.52 33.40
CA LEU A 40 -14.07 4.93 33.81
C LEU A 40 -14.56 5.87 32.70
N VAL A 41 -14.18 5.64 31.45
CA VAL A 41 -14.66 6.42 30.30
C VAL A 41 -16.16 6.23 30.11
N LEU A 42 -16.67 5.02 30.28
CA LEU A 42 -18.11 4.72 30.27
C LEU A 42 -18.84 5.42 31.43
N LEU A 43 -18.29 5.41 32.65
CA LEU A 43 -18.85 6.10 33.81
C LEU A 43 -18.86 7.62 33.61
N ILE A 44 -17.80 8.19 33.02
CA ILE A 44 -17.72 9.62 32.71
C ILE A 44 -18.74 9.99 31.63
N LEU A 45 -18.86 9.18 30.56
CA LEU A 45 -19.84 9.43 29.50
C LEU A 45 -21.28 9.28 30.01
N ILE A 46 -21.57 8.27 30.82
CA ILE A 46 -22.88 8.09 31.47
C ILE A 46 -23.17 9.25 32.44
N ALA A 47 -22.18 9.70 33.22
CA ALA A 47 -22.34 10.83 34.13
C ALA A 47 -22.61 12.14 33.36
N CYS A 48 -21.85 12.42 32.30
CA CYS A 48 -22.09 13.57 31.42
C CYS A 48 -23.48 13.51 30.76
N LEU A 49 -23.90 12.32 30.33
CA LEU A 49 -25.22 12.07 29.75
C LEU A 49 -26.34 12.31 30.76
N ALA A 50 -26.20 11.77 31.97
CA ALA A 50 -27.16 11.96 33.06
C ALA A 50 -27.27 13.44 33.46
N THR A 51 -26.14 14.15 33.55
CA THR A 51 -26.16 15.59 33.84
C THR A 51 -26.84 16.40 32.73
N SER A 52 -26.66 16.02 31.46
CA SER A 52 -27.30 16.68 30.33
C SER A 52 -28.82 16.45 30.32
N ILE A 53 -29.26 15.23 30.60
CA ILE A 53 -30.70 14.88 30.70
C ILE A 53 -31.36 15.60 31.88
N ILE A 54 -30.72 15.61 33.06
CA ILE A 54 -31.24 16.30 34.25
C ILE A 54 -31.34 17.81 34.00
N LEU A 55 -30.32 18.41 33.37
CA LEU A 55 -30.34 19.83 33.04
C LEU A 55 -31.41 20.15 32.00
N GLY A 56 -31.59 19.30 30.99
CA GLY A 56 -32.66 19.42 29.99
C GLY A 56 -34.06 19.32 30.59
N LEU A 57 -34.28 18.39 31.53
CA LEU A 57 -35.54 18.25 32.26
C LEU A 57 -35.80 19.45 33.18
N LEU A 58 -34.79 19.97 33.87
CA LEU A 58 -34.90 21.18 34.70
C LEU A 58 -35.21 22.42 33.85
N VAL A 59 -34.60 22.55 32.67
CA VAL A 59 -34.87 23.64 31.73
C VAL A 59 -36.27 23.51 31.15
N ALA A 60 -36.72 22.31 30.81
CA ALA A 60 -38.07 22.06 30.32
C ALA A 60 -39.13 22.34 31.39
N ASP A 61 -38.88 21.93 32.64
CA ASP A 61 -39.75 22.19 33.80
C ASP A 61 -39.81 23.68 34.13
N MET A 62 -38.66 24.37 34.18
CA MET A 62 -38.58 25.83 34.31
C MET A 62 -39.30 26.55 33.17
N SER A 63 -39.15 26.08 31.94
CA SER A 63 -39.84 26.64 30.77
C SER A 63 -41.36 26.43 30.87
N LEU A 64 -41.81 25.27 31.33
CA LEU A 64 -43.22 24.96 31.55
C LEU A 64 -43.81 25.83 32.67
N VAL A 65 -43.09 26.02 33.77
CA VAL A 65 -43.46 26.92 34.88
C VAL A 65 -43.52 28.38 34.41
N LEU A 66 -42.57 28.82 33.59
CA LEU A 66 -42.54 30.17 33.00
C LEU A 66 -43.68 30.41 31.99
N ILE A 67 -44.09 29.37 31.26
CA ILE A 67 -45.22 29.45 30.32
C ILE A 67 -46.56 29.47 31.06
N LEU A 68 -46.66 28.77 32.20
CA LEU A 68 -47.88 28.71 33.02
C LEU A 68 -48.05 29.92 33.95
N LYS A 69 -46.98 30.60 34.35
CA LYS A 69 -47.02 31.85 35.12
C LYS A 69 -46.63 33.04 34.26
N ARG A 70 -47.58 33.62 33.52
CA ARG A 70 -47.32 34.85 32.78
C ARG A 70 -47.61 36.08 33.65
N GLU A 71 -46.54 36.78 34.02
CA GLU A 71 -46.34 38.24 33.91
C GLU A 71 -45.16 38.63 34.80
N ASP A 72 -43.93 38.57 34.28
CA ASP A 72 -42.84 39.45 34.75
C ASP A 72 -41.63 39.37 33.81
N TRP A 73 -41.19 40.51 33.27
CA TRP A 73 -40.11 40.65 32.30
C TRP A 73 -38.70 40.48 32.90
N LEU A 74 -38.60 40.55 34.22
CA LEU A 74 -37.34 40.42 34.97
C LEU A 74 -36.76 38.99 34.93
N THR A 75 -37.62 37.97 34.82
CA THR A 75 -37.20 36.56 34.82
C THR A 75 -36.64 36.13 33.46
N SER A 76 -37.20 36.64 32.36
CA SER A 76 -36.64 36.46 31.00
C SER A 76 -35.26 37.10 30.85
N ALA A 77 -35.02 38.24 31.50
CA ALA A 77 -33.70 38.88 31.53
C ALA A 77 -32.68 38.03 32.32
N LEU A 78 -33.06 37.50 33.49
CA LEU A 78 -32.19 36.63 34.30
C LEU A 78 -31.86 35.30 33.60
N ALA A 79 -32.82 34.66 32.94
CA ALA A 79 -32.58 33.45 32.16
C ALA A 79 -31.61 33.72 31.00
N SER A 80 -31.72 34.87 30.34
CA SER A 80 -30.80 35.29 29.27
C SER A 80 -29.38 35.51 29.78
N VAL A 81 -29.21 36.07 30.99
CA VAL A 81 -27.90 36.24 31.63
C VAL A 81 -27.28 34.89 32.03
N VAL A 82 -28.06 33.94 32.52
CA VAL A 82 -27.58 32.60 32.88
C VAL A 82 -27.19 31.80 31.63
N ILE A 83 -27.97 31.87 30.55
CA ILE A 83 -27.64 31.25 29.26
C ILE A 83 -26.40 31.88 28.64
N ALA A 84 -26.26 33.22 28.70
CA ALA A 84 -25.07 33.93 28.24
C ALA A 84 -23.83 33.57 29.07
N GLY A 85 -23.95 33.45 30.40
CA GLY A 85 -22.88 33.00 31.28
C GLY A 85 -22.44 31.57 30.99
N TRP A 86 -23.39 30.67 30.75
CA TRP A 86 -23.12 29.28 30.39
C TRP A 86 -22.43 29.16 29.01
N LEU A 87 -22.89 29.93 28.02
CA LEU A 87 -22.24 30.04 26.70
C LEU A 87 -20.82 30.59 26.79
N LEU A 88 -20.59 31.61 27.64
CA LEU A 88 -19.25 32.16 27.87
C LEU A 88 -18.31 31.13 28.49
N THR A 89 -18.79 30.32 29.45
CA THR A 89 -18.02 29.21 30.04
C THR A 89 -17.76 28.06 29.05
N ALA A 90 -18.71 27.74 28.18
CA ALA A 90 -18.54 26.70 27.16
C ALA A 90 -17.52 27.11 26.08
N VAL A 91 -17.53 28.38 25.65
CA VAL A 91 -16.59 28.93 24.66
C VAL A 91 -15.17 29.06 25.24
N THR A 92 -15.05 29.47 26.51
CA THR A 92 -13.73 29.61 27.17
C THR A 92 -13.06 28.25 27.47
N GLN A 93 -13.83 27.16 27.57
CA GLN A 93 -13.30 25.80 27.81
C GLN A 93 -12.90 25.02 26.55
N LYS A 94 -13.01 25.60 25.33
CA LYS A 94 -12.61 24.97 24.05
C LYS A 94 -13.17 23.54 23.83
N GLN A 95 -14.35 23.21 24.36
CA GLN A 95 -14.99 21.93 24.08
C GLN A 95 -15.92 22.06 22.86
N ILE A 96 -15.48 21.43 21.76
CA ILE A 96 -16.27 20.96 20.60
C ILE A 96 -16.59 22.04 19.52
N PRO A 97 -16.05 21.93 18.29
CA PRO A 97 -16.26 22.90 17.19
C PRO A 97 -17.66 22.94 16.56
N GLY A 98 -18.62 22.14 17.04
CA GLY A 98 -19.91 21.93 16.37
C GLY A 98 -21.03 22.92 16.71
N VAL A 99 -20.85 23.77 17.74
CA VAL A 99 -21.92 24.67 18.22
C VAL A 99 -22.11 25.90 17.31
N SER A 100 -21.10 26.24 16.51
CA SER A 100 -21.07 27.46 15.67
C SER A 100 -22.17 27.50 14.61
N VAL A 101 -22.62 26.34 14.10
CA VAL A 101 -23.61 26.25 13.02
C VAL A 101 -25.05 26.43 13.54
N VAL A 102 -25.30 26.09 14.81
CA VAL A 102 -26.62 26.24 15.43
C VAL A 102 -26.89 27.70 15.82
N VAL A 103 -25.84 28.48 16.12
CA VAL A 103 -25.95 29.89 16.55
C VAL A 103 -26.36 30.82 15.41
N ILE A 104 -25.91 30.58 14.18
CA ILE A 104 -26.29 31.41 13.01
C ILE A 104 -27.76 31.17 12.60
N GLY A 105 -28.29 29.97 12.86
CA GLY A 105 -29.70 29.66 12.62
C GLY A 105 -30.66 30.28 13.64
N LEU A 106 -30.24 30.46 14.89
CA LEU A 106 -31.09 30.99 15.97
C LEU A 106 -31.12 32.53 16.03
N SER A 107 -30.05 33.22 15.61
CA SER A 107 -30.04 34.70 15.57
C SER A 107 -30.93 35.30 14.48
N ALA A 108 -31.30 34.52 13.45
CA ALA A 108 -32.16 34.99 12.36
C ALA A 108 -33.66 35.04 12.75
N VAL A 109 -34.05 34.41 13.85
CA VAL A 109 -35.46 34.31 14.27
C VAL A 109 -35.85 35.41 15.26
N THR A 110 -34.89 36.06 15.92
CA THR A 110 -35.17 36.99 17.03
C THR A 110 -35.43 38.44 16.62
N HIS A 111 -35.42 38.79 15.32
CA HIS A 111 -35.56 40.19 14.87
C HIS A 111 -36.90 40.58 14.24
N TRP A 112 -37.89 39.69 14.22
CA TRP A 112 -39.24 40.02 13.73
C TRP A 112 -40.28 39.48 14.69
N TRP A 113 -40.81 40.30 15.61
CA TRP A 113 -42.17 40.10 16.14
C TRP A 113 -42.69 41.30 16.96
N GLU A 114 -43.67 42.03 16.42
CA GLU A 114 -44.63 42.84 17.20
C GLU A 114 -45.81 41.95 17.67
N PRO A 115 -46.54 42.30 18.74
CA PRO A 115 -47.46 41.37 19.40
C PRO A 115 -48.80 41.27 18.67
N VAL A 116 -49.17 40.05 18.26
CA VAL A 116 -50.49 39.72 17.67
C VAL A 116 -51.11 38.55 18.45
N PRO A 117 -52.44 38.53 18.70
CA PRO A 117 -53.06 37.57 19.62
C PRO A 117 -53.41 36.22 18.95
N PHE A 118 -53.12 35.13 19.67
CA PHE A 118 -53.59 33.73 19.56
C PHE A 118 -53.88 33.11 18.16
N SER A 119 -53.04 32.17 17.69
CA SER A 119 -53.42 30.94 16.94
C SER A 119 -52.16 30.16 16.47
N LEU A 120 -52.28 28.84 16.21
CA LEU A 120 -51.32 27.85 15.64
C LEU A 120 -49.87 27.72 16.16
N ASP A 121 -49.20 28.79 16.58
CA ASP A 121 -47.74 28.81 16.76
C ASP A 121 -47.25 28.07 18.01
N LYS A 122 -48.10 27.98 19.05
CA LYS A 122 -47.79 27.20 20.26
C LYS A 122 -47.72 25.69 19.99
N VAL A 123 -48.54 25.19 19.07
CA VAL A 123 -48.55 23.78 18.68
C VAL A 123 -47.31 23.46 17.85
N LEU A 124 -46.92 24.36 16.94
CA LEU A 124 -45.71 24.20 16.12
C LEU A 124 -44.43 24.22 16.96
N ALA A 125 -44.34 25.11 17.97
CA ALA A 125 -43.22 25.17 18.90
C ALA A 125 -43.10 23.89 19.76
N ILE A 126 -44.22 23.32 20.20
CA ILE A 126 -44.25 22.04 20.93
C ILE A 126 -43.81 20.89 20.01
N ILE A 127 -44.27 20.85 18.75
CA ILE A 127 -43.85 19.82 17.79
C ILE A 127 -42.35 19.91 17.49
N LEU A 128 -41.81 21.11 17.28
CA LEU A 128 -40.40 21.32 16.96
C LEU A 128 -39.48 20.97 18.14
N THR A 129 -39.83 21.40 19.35
CA THR A 129 -39.07 21.06 20.57
C THR A 129 -39.09 19.55 20.85
N THR A 130 -40.24 18.90 20.61
CA THR A 130 -40.37 17.44 20.71
C THR A 130 -39.49 16.75 19.66
N LEU A 131 -39.52 17.17 18.40
CA LEU A 131 -38.68 16.60 17.32
C LEU A 131 -37.17 16.75 17.58
N VAL A 132 -36.73 17.90 18.10
CA VAL A 132 -35.32 18.12 18.47
C VAL A 132 -34.92 17.19 19.61
N PHE A 133 -35.78 17.02 20.61
CA PHE A 133 -35.56 16.05 21.69
C PHE A 133 -35.45 14.61 21.15
N TRP A 134 -36.29 14.21 20.19
CA TRP A 134 -36.22 12.92 19.52
C TRP A 134 -34.92 12.73 18.72
N ALA A 135 -34.48 13.75 17.98
CA ALA A 135 -33.24 13.70 17.21
C ALA A 135 -32.02 13.50 18.12
N ILE A 136 -31.96 14.24 19.24
CA ILE A 136 -30.89 14.12 20.23
C ILE A 136 -30.90 12.71 20.87
N THR A 137 -32.08 12.22 21.25
CA THR A 137 -32.24 10.88 21.85
C THR A 137 -31.83 9.76 20.88
N PHE A 138 -32.14 9.92 19.59
CA PHE A 138 -31.76 8.96 18.55
C PHE A 138 -30.26 8.90 18.29
N VAL A 139 -29.59 10.06 18.24
CA VAL A 139 -28.12 10.14 18.11
C VAL A 139 -27.42 9.50 19.32
N ILE A 140 -27.92 9.77 20.53
CA ILE A 140 -27.41 9.17 21.76
C ILE A 140 -27.58 7.65 21.75
N PHE A 141 -28.74 7.15 21.33
CA PHE A 141 -28.99 5.71 21.22
C PHE A 141 -28.01 5.03 20.26
N TYR A 142 -27.74 5.64 19.12
CA TYR A 142 -26.80 5.10 18.13
C TYR A 142 -25.37 5.02 18.69
N LEU A 143 -24.94 6.02 19.47
CA LEU A 143 -23.64 6.02 20.16
C LEU A 143 -23.55 4.91 21.22
N ILE A 144 -24.64 4.63 21.95
CA ILE A 144 -24.69 3.54 22.94
C ILE A 144 -24.60 2.18 22.26
N CYS A 145 -25.38 1.95 21.19
CA CYS A 145 -25.33 0.71 20.41
C CYS A 145 -23.94 0.45 19.79
N PHE A 146 -23.31 1.50 19.26
CA PHE A 146 -21.93 1.46 18.77
C PHE A 146 -20.95 1.02 19.88
N PHE A 147 -21.10 1.57 21.08
CA PHE A 147 -20.23 1.23 22.21
C PHE A 147 -20.46 -0.19 22.72
N ILE A 148 -21.70 -0.68 22.73
CA ILE A 148 -22.03 -2.07 23.09
C ILE A 148 -21.41 -3.05 22.09
N ALA A 149 -21.47 -2.77 20.79
CA ALA A 149 -20.81 -3.59 19.76
C ALA A 149 -19.28 -3.60 19.93
N ALA A 150 -18.67 -2.46 20.30
CA ALA A 150 -17.25 -2.38 20.62
C ALA A 150 -16.85 -3.22 21.85
N LEU A 151 -17.72 -3.28 22.88
CA LEU A 151 -17.50 -4.09 24.07
C LEU A 151 -17.57 -5.61 23.81
N ASP A 152 -18.47 -6.06 22.92
CA ASP A 152 -18.61 -7.48 22.57
C ASP A 152 -17.35 -8.04 21.89
N ILE A 153 -16.70 -7.23 21.04
CA ILE A 153 -15.41 -7.58 20.42
C ILE A 153 -14.28 -7.69 21.46
N LEU A 154 -14.38 -6.93 22.56
CA LEU A 154 -13.34 -6.87 23.60
C LEU A 154 -13.51 -7.93 24.70
N PHE A 155 -14.73 -8.42 24.95
CA PHE A 155 -15.02 -9.34 26.05
C PHE A 155 -15.74 -10.59 25.52
N GLU A 156 -15.01 -11.70 25.39
CA GLU A 156 -15.63 -13.02 25.25
C GLU A 156 -16.60 -13.25 26.41
N ARG A 157 -17.91 -13.27 26.09
CA ARG A 157 -19.04 -13.51 26.99
C ARG A 157 -19.31 -12.39 27.99
N SER A 158 -20.26 -11.53 27.65
CA SER A 158 -20.68 -10.47 28.56
C SER A 158 -22.18 -10.56 28.89
N LEU A 159 -22.48 -11.21 30.02
CA LEU A 159 -23.72 -11.07 30.77
C LEU A 159 -24.09 -9.58 30.97
N ILE A 160 -23.09 -8.71 31.05
CA ILE A 160 -23.21 -7.26 31.23
C ILE A 160 -23.87 -6.60 30.00
N VAL A 161 -23.59 -7.07 28.77
CA VAL A 161 -24.29 -6.57 27.55
C VAL A 161 -25.78 -6.88 27.63
N ARG A 162 -26.16 -8.08 28.09
CA ARG A 162 -27.57 -8.47 28.28
C ARG A 162 -28.25 -7.66 29.39
N ILE A 163 -27.54 -7.35 30.48
CA ILE A 163 -28.03 -6.51 31.59
C ILE A 163 -28.23 -5.06 31.13
N LEU A 164 -27.30 -4.48 30.37
CA LEU A 164 -27.41 -3.11 29.87
C LEU A 164 -28.57 -2.95 28.87
N ILE A 165 -28.78 -3.94 28.00
CA ILE A 165 -29.95 -3.99 27.11
C ILE A 165 -31.24 -4.07 27.94
N ALA A 166 -31.29 -4.94 28.96
CA ALA A 166 -32.46 -5.04 29.84
C ALA A 166 -32.76 -3.74 30.60
N CYS A 167 -31.73 -3.05 31.13
CA CYS A 167 -31.89 -1.75 31.80
C CYS A 167 -32.40 -0.66 30.84
N SER A 168 -31.94 -0.65 29.59
CA SER A 168 -32.41 0.32 28.58
C SER A 168 -33.89 0.14 28.22
N ILE A 169 -34.37 -1.12 28.18
CA ILE A 169 -35.79 -1.45 27.97
C ILE A 169 -36.62 -0.96 29.17
N LEU A 170 -36.14 -1.19 30.39
CA LEU A 170 -36.82 -0.79 31.62
C LEU A 170 -36.96 0.73 31.74
N LEU A 171 -35.88 1.49 31.44
CA LEU A 171 -35.91 2.96 31.43
C LEU A 171 -36.87 3.52 30.37
N GLY A 172 -36.92 2.94 29.17
CA GLY A 172 -37.85 3.34 28.12
C GLY A 172 -39.33 3.13 28.50
N THR A 173 -39.63 2.03 29.21
CA THR A 173 -40.98 1.77 29.71
C THR A 173 -41.40 2.76 30.80
N ILE A 174 -40.49 3.10 31.71
CA ILE A 174 -40.75 4.08 32.78
C ILE A 174 -41.04 5.46 32.16
N SER A 175 -40.25 5.93 31.19
CA SER A 175 -40.48 7.22 30.55
C SER A 175 -41.83 7.29 29.82
N GLY A 176 -42.25 6.20 29.16
CA GLY A 176 -43.56 6.14 28.50
C GLY A 176 -44.72 6.23 29.49
N THR A 177 -44.62 5.56 30.64
CA THR A 177 -45.66 5.59 31.68
C THR A 177 -45.80 6.97 32.34
N THR A 178 -44.68 7.66 32.63
CA THR A 178 -44.71 9.02 33.22
C THR A 178 -45.33 10.04 32.28
N ILE A 179 -45.06 9.94 30.97
CA ILE A 179 -45.64 10.83 29.96
C ILE A 179 -47.17 10.62 29.90
N THR A 180 -47.64 9.38 29.98
CA THR A 180 -49.07 9.06 29.94
C THR A 180 -49.81 9.60 31.18
N LEU A 181 -49.20 9.48 32.38
CA LEU A 181 -49.75 10.00 33.64
C LEU A 181 -49.78 11.54 33.71
N LEU A 182 -48.78 12.23 33.14
CA LEU A 182 -48.74 13.70 33.09
C LEU A 182 -49.86 14.30 32.21
N PHE A 183 -50.32 13.57 31.19
CA PHE A 183 -51.36 14.04 30.25
C PHE A 183 -52.81 13.74 30.69
N GLU A 184 -52.99 13.05 31.81
CA GLU A 184 -54.31 12.84 32.43
C GLU A 184 -54.77 14.07 33.23
N THR A 185 -53.83 14.91 33.70
CA THR A 185 -54.12 16.07 34.55
C THR A 185 -54.33 17.39 33.80
N THR A 186 -54.25 17.40 32.46
CA THR A 186 -54.29 18.62 31.64
C THR A 186 -55.21 18.47 30.42
N GLU A 187 -56.02 19.50 30.11
CA GLU A 187 -56.87 19.56 28.91
C GLU A 187 -56.04 19.75 27.62
N VAL A 188 -55.38 18.68 27.18
CA VAL A 188 -54.56 18.67 25.96
C VAL A 188 -55.36 18.04 24.80
N PRO A 189 -55.33 18.63 23.59
CA PRO A 189 -56.09 18.13 22.43
C PRO A 189 -55.72 16.68 22.06
N LEU A 190 -56.73 15.89 21.65
CA LEU A 190 -56.66 14.46 21.34
C LEU A 190 -55.49 14.07 20.42
N ILE A 191 -55.17 14.95 19.46
CA ILE A 191 -54.08 14.74 18.49
C ILE A 191 -52.72 14.63 19.19
N ALA A 192 -52.43 15.44 20.21
CA ALA A 192 -51.17 15.38 20.94
C ALA A 192 -51.04 14.10 21.79
N LYS A 193 -52.15 13.58 22.32
CA LYS A 193 -52.18 12.29 23.03
C LYS A 193 -51.85 11.13 22.09
N ILE A 194 -52.41 11.13 20.88
CA ILE A 194 -52.14 10.11 19.85
C ILE A 194 -50.67 10.14 19.40
N VAL A 195 -50.09 11.33 19.18
CA VAL A 195 -48.68 11.48 18.79
C VAL A 195 -47.72 10.99 19.88
N ALA A 196 -48.02 11.23 21.17
CA ALA A 196 -47.22 10.73 22.29
C ALA A 196 -47.25 9.19 22.40
N ILE A 197 -48.41 8.56 22.17
CA ILE A 197 -48.55 7.10 22.19
C ILE A 197 -47.84 6.46 20.99
N LEU A 198 -48.02 7.00 19.78
CA LEU A 198 -47.37 6.48 18.58
C LEU A 198 -45.84 6.59 18.65
N SER A 199 -45.33 7.69 19.22
CA SER A 199 -43.89 7.91 19.36
C SER A 199 -43.23 7.00 20.41
N SER A 200 -43.87 6.78 21.57
CA SER A 200 -43.39 5.82 22.58
C SER A 200 -43.42 4.37 22.08
N THR A 201 -44.47 3.99 21.36
CA THR A 201 -44.59 2.64 20.77
C THR A 201 -43.58 2.44 19.65
N GLY A 202 -43.36 3.45 18.79
CA GLY A 202 -42.35 3.42 17.73
C GLY A 202 -40.92 3.32 18.27
N PHE A 203 -40.62 4.00 19.39
CA PHE A 203 -39.33 3.89 20.05
C PHE A 203 -39.08 2.49 20.63
N GLY A 204 -40.08 1.91 21.31
CA GLY A 204 -40.00 0.53 21.80
C GLY A 204 -39.73 -0.50 20.70
N LEU A 205 -40.37 -0.33 19.54
CA LEU A 205 -40.22 -1.23 18.39
C LEU A 205 -38.83 -1.09 17.73
N ALA A 206 -38.30 0.14 17.63
CA ALA A 206 -36.95 0.40 17.15
C ALA A 206 -35.87 -0.20 18.08
N LEU A 207 -36.08 -0.15 19.39
CA LEU A 207 -35.21 -0.80 20.39
C LEU A 207 -35.23 -2.33 20.26
N MET A 208 -36.40 -2.94 20.01
CA MET A 208 -36.49 -4.38 19.79
C MET A 208 -35.81 -4.82 18.49
N LEU A 209 -36.02 -4.11 17.38
CA LEU A 209 -35.43 -4.43 16.08
C LEU A 209 -33.90 -4.26 16.07
N SER A 210 -33.38 -3.25 16.76
CA SER A 210 -31.92 -3.05 16.91
C SER A 210 -31.27 -4.10 17.80
N GLY A 211 -31.92 -4.53 18.89
CA GLY A 211 -31.48 -5.66 19.71
C GLY A 211 -31.46 -6.99 18.93
N TRP A 212 -32.47 -7.22 18.08
CA TRP A 212 -32.51 -8.37 17.18
C TRP A 212 -31.38 -8.33 16.13
N TRP A 213 -31.13 -7.17 15.52
CA TRP A 213 -30.07 -6.97 14.52
C TRP A 213 -28.66 -7.20 15.11
N LEU A 214 -28.38 -6.69 16.32
CA LEU A 214 -27.10 -6.89 17.01
C LEU A 214 -26.84 -8.37 17.35
N ASN A 215 -27.87 -9.10 17.81
CA ASN A 215 -27.75 -10.51 18.15
C ASN A 215 -27.49 -11.40 16.92
N HIS A 216 -28.07 -11.06 15.77
CA HIS A 216 -27.88 -11.82 14.53
C HIS A 216 -26.49 -11.61 13.89
N ARG A 217 -25.80 -10.50 14.22
CA ARG A 217 -24.47 -10.16 13.70
C ARG A 217 -23.33 -11.04 14.25
N GLN A 218 -23.50 -11.69 15.41
CA GLN A 218 -22.47 -12.56 16.01
C GLN A 218 -22.09 -13.78 15.16
N ASN A 219 -22.92 -14.17 14.19
CA ASN A 219 -22.69 -15.34 13.34
C ASN A 219 -22.09 -15.01 11.96
N ILE A 220 -21.70 -13.76 11.69
CA ILE A 220 -21.13 -13.37 10.39
C ILE A 220 -19.59 -13.40 10.49
N PRO A 221 -18.89 -14.35 9.85
CA PRO A 221 -17.44 -14.36 9.82
C PRO A 221 -16.90 -13.10 9.14
N TRP A 222 -16.08 -12.34 9.87
CA TRP A 222 -15.51 -11.06 9.44
C TRP A 222 -14.59 -11.24 8.22
N LYS A 223 -15.11 -11.01 7.02
CA LYS A 223 -14.36 -11.13 5.75
C LYS A 223 -13.74 -9.81 5.23
N HIS A 224 -13.91 -8.67 5.92
CA HIS A 224 -13.42 -7.37 5.45
C HIS A 224 -12.80 -6.52 6.57
N PRO A 225 -11.87 -5.58 6.23
CA PRO A 225 -11.30 -4.63 7.18
C PRO A 225 -12.39 -3.65 7.63
N ASP A 226 -13.09 -4.00 8.71
CA ASP A 226 -14.09 -3.14 9.32
C ASP A 226 -13.35 -2.00 10.06
N PRO A 227 -13.58 -0.72 9.74
CA PRO A 227 -13.02 0.40 10.50
C PRO A 227 -13.34 0.29 12.01
N LEU A 228 -14.44 -0.39 12.36
CA LEU A 228 -14.78 -0.71 13.75
C LEU A 228 -13.76 -1.66 14.37
N ARG A 229 -13.33 -2.72 13.67
CA ARG A 229 -12.32 -3.67 14.18
C ARG A 229 -10.99 -2.94 14.43
N THR A 230 -10.55 -2.13 13.47
CA THR A 230 -9.31 -1.35 13.60
C THR A 230 -9.37 -0.37 14.77
N LEU A 231 -10.48 0.35 14.92
CA LEU A 231 -10.69 1.27 16.04
C LEU A 231 -10.69 0.51 17.38
N VAL A 232 -11.39 -0.63 17.46
CA VAL A 232 -11.48 -1.45 18.67
C VAL A 232 -10.12 -2.03 19.07
N LEU A 233 -9.34 -2.57 18.12
CA LEU A 233 -8.00 -3.08 18.40
C LEU A 233 -7.03 -1.95 18.79
N THR A 234 -7.18 -0.77 18.18
CA THR A 234 -6.37 0.41 18.51
C THR A 234 -6.65 0.89 19.94
N VAL A 235 -7.91 1.01 20.32
CA VAL A 235 -8.30 1.38 21.70
C VAL A 235 -7.92 0.28 22.69
N GLY A 236 -8.12 -0.98 22.32
CA GLY A 236 -7.78 -2.14 23.16
C GLY A 236 -6.29 -2.24 23.47
N SER A 237 -5.41 -1.86 22.54
CA SER A 237 -3.96 -1.94 22.68
C SER A 237 -3.28 -0.72 23.35
N TRP A 238 -4.00 0.39 23.61
CA TRP A 238 -3.41 1.67 24.07
C TRP A 238 -2.61 1.56 25.38
N ARG A 239 -2.95 0.63 26.27
CA ARG A 239 -2.15 0.34 27.49
C ARG A 239 -1.58 -1.07 27.52
N GLY A 240 -1.63 -1.76 26.39
CA GLY A 240 -1.03 -3.07 26.20
C GLY A 240 0.49 -3.01 26.06
N THR A 241 1.12 -4.17 26.06
CA THR A 241 2.56 -4.28 25.75
C THR A 241 2.75 -3.95 24.26
N SER A 242 3.69 -3.05 23.96
CA SER A 242 3.92 -2.55 22.61
C SER A 242 5.29 -2.97 22.08
N PHE A 243 5.26 -3.53 20.87
CA PHE A 243 6.41 -3.94 20.05
C PHE A 243 6.53 -3.08 18.78
N HIS A 244 5.93 -1.89 18.81
CA HIS A 244 5.85 -1.03 17.65
C HIS A 244 7.23 -0.68 17.09
N ASN A 245 7.42 -0.88 15.78
CA ASN A 245 8.66 -0.60 15.05
C ASN A 245 9.92 -1.31 15.58
N LEU A 246 9.75 -2.46 16.26
CA LEU A 246 10.87 -3.31 16.71
C LEU A 246 11.23 -4.37 15.67
N ASP A 247 12.48 -4.83 15.70
CA ASP A 247 12.90 -6.01 14.94
C ASP A 247 12.71 -7.25 15.83
N LEU A 248 11.67 -8.05 15.52
CA LEU A 248 11.30 -9.25 16.27
C LEU A 248 11.90 -10.52 15.66
N SER A 249 12.95 -10.38 14.86
CA SER A 249 13.59 -11.51 14.21
C SER A 249 14.12 -12.53 15.23
N GLY A 250 13.73 -13.79 15.10
CA GLY A 250 14.15 -14.89 15.99
C GLY A 250 13.53 -14.88 17.39
N VAL A 251 12.59 -13.97 17.68
CA VAL A 251 11.93 -13.89 18.99
C VAL A 251 10.88 -14.99 19.13
N SER A 252 10.83 -15.62 20.31
CA SER A 252 9.79 -16.60 20.65
C SER A 252 8.65 -15.98 21.46
N PHE A 253 7.44 -15.99 20.89
CA PHE A 253 6.16 -15.72 21.56
C PHE A 253 5.41 -17.01 21.91
N LYS A 254 6.12 -18.13 21.99
CA LYS A 254 5.49 -19.42 22.23
C LYS A 254 4.69 -19.40 23.55
N ARG A 255 3.42 -19.81 23.48
CA ARG A 255 2.45 -19.79 24.60
C ARG A 255 2.16 -18.39 25.20
N ALA A 256 2.60 -17.30 24.56
CA ALA A 256 2.34 -15.95 25.03
C ALA A 256 0.86 -15.56 24.88
N LYS A 257 0.38 -14.66 25.74
CA LYS A 257 -0.97 -14.08 25.64
C LYS A 257 -0.87 -12.70 24.98
N LEU A 258 -1.11 -12.66 23.68
CA LEU A 258 -0.92 -11.47 22.84
C LEU A 258 -2.18 -10.60 22.72
N ALA A 259 -3.30 -11.01 23.32
CA ALA A 259 -4.52 -10.21 23.31
C ALA A 259 -4.26 -8.78 23.83
N ASN A 260 -4.77 -7.80 23.11
CA ASN A 260 -4.64 -6.38 23.43
C ASN A 260 -3.18 -5.86 23.43
N SER A 261 -2.27 -6.51 22.70
CA SER A 261 -0.90 -6.02 22.49
C SER A 261 -0.77 -5.28 21.15
N ASN A 262 0.27 -4.44 21.01
CA ASN A 262 0.62 -3.79 19.75
C ASN A 262 1.81 -4.53 19.11
N LEU A 263 1.54 -5.28 18.05
CA LEU A 263 2.49 -6.07 17.26
C LEU A 263 2.70 -5.45 15.86
N GLN A 264 2.63 -4.13 15.73
CA GLN A 264 3.04 -3.44 14.48
C GLN A 264 4.55 -3.31 14.41
N ALA A 265 5.23 -4.45 14.27
CA ALA A 265 6.68 -4.57 14.29
C ALA A 265 7.29 -4.35 12.89
N LYS A 266 8.55 -3.96 12.86
CA LYS A 266 9.28 -3.70 11.61
C LYS A 266 9.57 -4.98 10.83
N LYS A 267 9.83 -6.09 11.52
CA LYS A 267 10.21 -7.39 10.93
C LYS A 267 9.76 -8.56 11.80
N PHE A 268 9.35 -9.63 11.13
CA PHE A 268 8.95 -10.92 11.72
C PHE A 268 9.78 -12.09 11.19
N TYR A 269 11.10 -11.92 11.03
CA TYR A 269 11.93 -12.97 10.44
C TYR A 269 12.19 -14.11 11.43
N ARG A 270 11.63 -15.29 11.16
CA ARG A 270 11.70 -16.49 12.02
C ARG A 270 11.21 -16.24 13.45
N THR A 271 10.17 -15.41 13.59
CA THR A 271 9.48 -15.16 14.87
C THR A 271 8.51 -16.31 15.16
N CYS A 272 8.61 -16.92 16.34
CA CYS A 272 7.78 -18.07 16.71
C CYS A 272 6.49 -17.64 17.42
N PHE A 273 5.32 -17.98 16.86
CA PHE A 273 4.00 -17.73 17.47
C PHE A 273 3.32 -19.01 17.98
N GLN A 274 4.01 -20.14 18.01
CA GLN A 274 3.40 -21.44 18.31
C GLN A 274 2.68 -21.43 19.67
N LYS A 275 1.41 -21.86 19.67
CA LYS A 275 0.53 -21.91 20.84
C LYS A 275 0.28 -20.55 21.51
N ALA A 276 0.63 -19.44 20.88
CA ALA A 276 0.26 -18.12 21.37
C ALA A 276 -1.26 -17.94 21.27
N THR A 277 -1.83 -17.18 22.20
CA THR A 277 -3.28 -16.95 22.27
C THR A 277 -3.59 -15.46 22.16
N GLY A 278 -4.70 -15.10 21.50
CA GLY A 278 -5.12 -13.71 21.37
C GLY A 278 -4.40 -12.92 20.29
N LEU A 279 -3.74 -13.57 19.32
CA LEU A 279 -3.09 -12.91 18.19
C LEU A 279 -4.13 -12.21 17.29
N GLU A 280 -5.33 -12.80 17.18
CA GLU A 280 -6.48 -12.26 16.46
C GLU A 280 -7.06 -10.97 17.07
N ARG A 281 -6.66 -10.71 18.32
CA ARG A 281 -6.98 -9.53 19.13
C ARG A 281 -5.78 -8.62 19.39
N ALA A 282 -4.63 -8.93 18.81
CA ALA A 282 -3.49 -8.04 18.80
C ALA A 282 -3.64 -7.03 17.65
N ARG A 283 -3.09 -5.84 17.84
CA ARG A 283 -2.94 -4.88 16.74
C ARG A 283 -1.75 -5.32 15.89
N VAL A 284 -2.02 -5.83 14.69
CA VAL A 284 -1.02 -6.30 13.72
C VAL A 284 -1.07 -5.43 12.46
N ASP A 285 -0.12 -5.66 11.55
CA ASP A 285 -0.14 -5.13 10.18
C ASP A 285 0.34 -6.23 9.21
N SER A 286 0.27 -5.94 7.91
CA SER A 286 0.74 -6.83 6.84
C SER A 286 1.99 -6.30 6.12
N GLN A 287 2.78 -5.44 6.77
CA GLN A 287 3.93 -4.79 6.09
C GLN A 287 5.06 -5.77 5.76
N TYR A 288 5.30 -6.75 6.64
CA TYR A 288 6.38 -7.74 6.48
C TYR A 288 5.85 -9.14 6.17
N LEU A 289 4.80 -9.55 6.88
CA LEU A 289 4.13 -10.86 6.79
C LEU A 289 2.63 -10.61 6.98
N ASP A 290 1.76 -11.33 6.27
CA ASP A 290 0.30 -11.10 6.21
C ASP A 290 -0.44 -11.47 7.50
N LEU A 291 -0.06 -10.88 8.64
CA LEU A 291 -0.65 -11.17 9.94
C LEU A 291 -2.09 -10.67 10.06
N GLU A 292 -2.59 -9.76 9.23
CA GLU A 292 -4.02 -9.39 9.27
C GLU A 292 -4.94 -10.55 8.83
N ASN A 293 -4.41 -11.50 8.07
CA ASN A 293 -5.15 -12.64 7.58
C ASN A 293 -5.27 -13.73 8.67
N LEU A 294 -6.50 -14.05 9.09
CA LEU A 294 -6.74 -14.97 10.19
C LEU A 294 -6.23 -16.40 9.90
N LYS A 295 -6.22 -16.85 8.63
CA LYS A 295 -5.65 -18.18 8.30
C LYS A 295 -4.14 -18.23 8.48
N VAL A 296 -3.44 -17.12 8.21
CA VAL A 296 -1.99 -16.97 8.46
C VAL A 296 -1.73 -16.98 9.96
N GLN A 297 -2.50 -16.22 10.73
CA GLN A 297 -2.39 -16.24 12.20
C GLN A 297 -2.59 -17.65 12.78
N LYS A 298 -3.61 -18.38 12.30
CA LYS A 298 -3.88 -19.76 12.71
C LYS A 298 -2.74 -20.71 12.33
N LEU A 299 -2.23 -20.63 11.10
CA LEU A 299 -1.09 -21.43 10.67
C LEU A 299 0.13 -21.22 11.56
N LEU A 300 0.46 -19.96 11.89
CA LEU A 300 1.61 -19.62 12.73
C LEU A 300 1.45 -19.98 14.21
N THR A 301 0.22 -20.05 14.71
CA THR A 301 -0.09 -20.36 16.11
C THR A 301 -0.31 -21.85 16.35
N ASP A 302 -1.16 -22.48 15.53
CA ASP A 302 -1.56 -23.88 15.70
C ASP A 302 -0.70 -24.85 14.89
N ALA A 303 0.24 -24.34 14.07
CA ALA A 303 1.06 -25.14 13.15
C ALA A 303 0.21 -26.02 12.21
N SER A 304 -1.03 -25.61 11.96
CA SER A 304 -2.01 -26.25 11.08
C SER A 304 -3.09 -25.25 10.70
N SER A 305 -3.77 -25.47 9.59
CA SER A 305 -4.91 -24.66 9.15
C SER A 305 -5.98 -25.55 8.53
N GLN A 306 -7.25 -25.21 8.72
CA GLN A 306 -8.38 -25.88 8.05
C GLN A 306 -8.55 -25.40 6.60
N ASP A 307 -8.14 -24.16 6.32
CA ASP A 307 -8.08 -23.62 4.96
C ASP A 307 -6.74 -24.04 4.36
N GLN A 308 -6.76 -24.58 3.14
CA GLN A 308 -5.57 -25.03 2.40
C GLN A 308 -5.18 -24.02 1.30
N ASP A 309 -6.00 -23.02 1.01
CA ASP A 309 -5.70 -22.00 0.01
C ASP A 309 -4.85 -20.88 0.62
N PHE A 310 -3.55 -20.86 0.31
CA PHE A 310 -2.60 -19.83 0.72
C PHE A 310 -2.01 -19.08 -0.48
N ARG A 311 -2.71 -19.08 -1.62
CA ARG A 311 -2.22 -18.48 -2.86
C ARG A 311 -1.97 -16.98 -2.73
N GLY A 312 -0.84 -16.53 -3.28
CA GLY A 312 -0.44 -15.12 -3.34
C GLY A 312 -0.13 -14.47 -1.97
N LEU A 313 -0.13 -15.24 -0.88
CA LEU A 313 0.10 -14.68 0.46
C LEU A 313 1.58 -14.44 0.73
N ASN A 314 1.86 -13.41 1.52
CA ASN A 314 3.18 -13.08 2.01
C ASN A 314 3.44 -13.73 3.38
N LEU A 315 4.21 -14.82 3.36
CA LEU A 315 4.68 -15.60 4.50
C LEU A 315 6.21 -15.50 4.65
N ARG A 316 6.81 -14.37 4.23
CA ARG A 316 8.25 -14.15 4.26
C ARG A 316 8.82 -14.37 5.67
N GLY A 317 9.83 -15.23 5.76
CA GLY A 317 10.49 -15.55 7.02
C GLY A 317 9.58 -16.23 8.05
N ALA A 318 8.41 -16.76 7.66
CA ALA A 318 7.50 -17.43 8.58
C ALA A 318 8.19 -18.58 9.34
N TYR A 319 7.88 -18.71 10.63
CA TYR A 319 8.30 -19.85 11.44
C TYR A 319 7.25 -20.97 11.32
N LEU A 320 7.57 -22.00 10.54
CA LEU A 320 6.66 -23.11 10.17
C LEU A 320 7.24 -24.47 10.57
N GLN A 321 8.17 -24.50 11.54
CA GLN A 321 8.77 -25.75 12.00
C GLN A 321 7.73 -26.73 12.53
N GLY A 322 7.73 -27.95 12.00
CA GLY A 322 6.79 -29.02 12.37
C GLY A 322 5.34 -28.76 11.99
N ALA A 323 5.06 -27.82 11.08
CA ALA A 323 3.71 -27.56 10.62
C ALA A 323 3.17 -28.69 9.73
N ASP A 324 1.88 -29.01 9.86
CA ASP A 324 1.15 -29.87 8.94
C ASP A 324 0.51 -28.98 7.86
N MET A 325 1.13 -29.02 6.68
CA MET A 325 0.76 -28.23 5.51
C MET A 325 0.47 -29.13 4.30
N ARG A 326 0.05 -30.37 4.54
CA ARG A 326 -0.25 -31.33 3.47
C ARG A 326 -1.35 -30.84 2.55
N SER A 327 -1.12 -31.00 1.24
CA SER A 327 -2.03 -30.59 0.18
C SER A 327 -2.37 -29.09 0.16
N PHE A 328 -1.50 -28.22 0.69
CA PHE A 328 -1.72 -26.77 0.64
C PHE A 328 -1.49 -26.22 -0.77
N ASP A 329 -2.28 -25.23 -1.17
CA ASP A 329 -2.03 -24.45 -2.38
C ASP A 329 -1.31 -23.15 -2.03
N LEU A 330 0.00 -23.13 -2.32
CA LEU A 330 0.93 -22.02 -2.09
C LEU A 330 1.33 -21.35 -3.41
N THR A 331 0.51 -21.48 -4.45
CA THR A 331 0.76 -20.87 -5.77
C THR A 331 0.93 -19.36 -5.62
N ASP A 332 1.99 -18.80 -6.23
CA ASP A 332 2.35 -17.38 -6.16
C ASP A 332 2.66 -16.85 -4.73
N ALA A 333 2.75 -17.70 -3.71
CA ALA A 333 3.06 -17.26 -2.35
C ALA A 333 4.53 -16.85 -2.17
N ASN A 334 4.79 -15.92 -1.25
CA ASN A 334 6.14 -15.52 -0.86
C ASN A 334 6.55 -16.17 0.46
N LEU A 335 7.44 -17.14 0.39
CA LEU A 335 7.98 -17.91 1.52
C LEU A 335 9.50 -17.73 1.65
N THR A 336 10.03 -16.63 1.12
CA THR A 336 11.47 -16.31 1.14
C THR A 336 12.01 -16.36 2.57
N GLY A 337 13.01 -17.21 2.81
CA GLY A 337 13.67 -17.37 4.11
C GLY A 337 12.82 -18.02 5.21
N ALA A 338 11.65 -18.60 4.88
CA ALA A 338 10.80 -19.32 5.82
C ALA A 338 11.53 -20.54 6.42
N ASP A 339 11.15 -20.90 7.65
CA ASP A 339 11.73 -22.01 8.39
C ASP A 339 10.75 -23.17 8.47
N PHE A 340 10.98 -24.21 7.68
CA PHE A 340 10.10 -25.37 7.55
C PHE A 340 10.64 -26.60 8.28
N LYS A 341 11.67 -26.52 9.13
CA LYS A 341 12.32 -27.72 9.70
C LYS A 341 11.33 -28.74 10.26
N GLY A 342 11.37 -29.96 9.71
CA GLY A 342 10.50 -31.06 10.09
C GLY A 342 9.00 -30.86 9.83
N ALA A 343 8.62 -29.87 9.02
CA ALA A 343 7.25 -29.72 8.53
C ALA A 343 6.90 -30.82 7.51
N ASP A 344 5.60 -31.04 7.31
CA ASP A 344 5.06 -31.92 6.28
C ASP A 344 4.34 -31.05 5.23
N LEU A 345 4.94 -30.97 4.04
CA LEU A 345 4.36 -30.29 2.88
C LEU A 345 3.95 -31.30 1.80
N SER A 346 3.88 -32.60 2.09
CA SER A 346 3.56 -33.60 1.06
C SER A 346 2.29 -33.25 0.28
N GLU A 347 2.33 -33.51 -1.03
CA GLU A 347 1.24 -33.25 -1.99
C GLU A 347 0.83 -31.77 -2.14
N SER A 348 1.66 -30.81 -1.70
CA SER A 348 1.35 -29.39 -1.84
C SER A 348 1.67 -28.84 -3.24
N ILE A 349 1.01 -27.72 -3.58
CA ILE A 349 1.20 -26.99 -4.84
C ILE A 349 2.03 -25.75 -4.55
N LEU A 350 3.23 -25.68 -5.13
CA LEU A 350 4.23 -24.62 -4.94
C LEU A 350 4.59 -23.98 -6.30
N ILE A 351 3.59 -23.70 -7.12
CA ILE A 351 3.77 -23.13 -8.46
C ILE A 351 4.11 -21.64 -8.36
N ARG A 352 5.20 -21.20 -9.00
CA ARG A 352 5.70 -19.80 -8.95
C ARG A 352 5.98 -19.28 -7.53
N THR A 353 6.11 -20.16 -6.55
CA THR A 353 6.36 -19.80 -5.15
C THR A 353 7.79 -19.31 -4.96
N GLN A 354 7.95 -18.24 -4.18
CA GLN A 354 9.27 -17.70 -3.82
C GLN A 354 9.78 -18.40 -2.56
N LEU A 355 10.82 -19.24 -2.70
CA LEU A 355 11.40 -20.08 -1.64
C LEU A 355 12.89 -19.80 -1.40
N ALA A 356 13.40 -18.67 -1.89
CA ALA A 356 14.82 -18.35 -1.80
C ALA A 356 15.28 -18.32 -0.33
N GLY A 357 16.38 -19.01 -0.02
CA GLY A 357 16.91 -19.12 1.34
C GLY A 357 16.01 -19.81 2.37
N ALA A 358 14.94 -20.50 1.95
CA ALA A 358 14.08 -21.25 2.84
C ALA A 358 14.81 -22.47 3.42
N ASP A 359 14.45 -22.85 4.65
CA ASP A 359 15.08 -23.93 5.40
C ASP A 359 14.16 -25.16 5.40
N PHE A 360 14.45 -26.10 4.51
CA PHE A 360 13.72 -27.35 4.28
C PHE A 360 14.44 -28.56 4.87
N GLN A 361 15.34 -28.37 5.84
CA GLN A 361 16.07 -29.47 6.43
C GLN A 361 15.12 -30.52 7.03
N ARG A 362 15.22 -31.77 6.55
CA ARG A 362 14.37 -32.92 6.95
C ARG A 362 12.86 -32.72 6.72
N VAL A 363 12.48 -31.93 5.72
CA VAL A 363 11.07 -31.74 5.33
C VAL A 363 10.61 -32.84 4.40
N ASP A 364 9.34 -33.25 4.52
CA ASP A 364 8.68 -34.05 3.50
C ASP A 364 8.07 -33.14 2.42
N LEU A 365 8.68 -33.15 1.24
CA LEU A 365 8.22 -32.48 0.03
C LEU A 365 7.71 -33.50 -1.00
N SER A 366 7.50 -34.77 -0.64
CA SER A 366 7.11 -35.79 -1.63
C SER A 366 5.82 -35.43 -2.36
N ASN A 367 5.76 -35.79 -3.65
CA ASN A 367 4.63 -35.51 -4.55
C ASN A 367 4.27 -34.01 -4.71
N ASN A 368 5.19 -33.09 -4.41
CA ASN A 368 4.94 -31.66 -4.58
C ASN A 368 5.09 -31.20 -6.04
N ILE A 369 4.33 -30.14 -6.38
CA ILE A 369 4.41 -29.46 -7.68
C ILE A 369 5.14 -28.12 -7.53
N LEU A 370 6.42 -28.07 -7.91
CA LEU A 370 7.33 -26.91 -7.79
C LEU A 370 7.64 -26.29 -9.17
N ILE A 371 6.60 -26.10 -10.00
CA ILE A 371 6.76 -25.52 -11.34
C ILE A 371 7.06 -24.02 -11.24
N ASP A 372 8.11 -23.54 -11.91
CA ASP A 372 8.55 -22.14 -11.87
C ASP A 372 8.90 -21.64 -10.45
N ALA A 373 9.18 -22.55 -9.50
CA ALA A 373 9.52 -22.20 -8.13
C ALA A 373 10.98 -21.70 -7.99
N ASN A 374 11.21 -20.73 -7.09
CA ASN A 374 12.55 -20.20 -6.81
C ASN A 374 13.11 -20.76 -5.50
N LEU A 375 13.95 -21.78 -5.57
CA LEU A 375 14.65 -22.45 -4.46
C LEU A 375 16.12 -21.98 -4.33
N THR A 376 16.47 -20.81 -4.85
CA THR A 376 17.84 -20.28 -4.79
C THR A 376 18.32 -20.18 -3.35
N GLU A 377 19.52 -20.71 -3.06
CA GLU A 377 20.11 -20.74 -1.71
C GLU A 377 19.26 -21.47 -0.65
N ALA A 378 18.28 -22.30 -1.04
CA ALA A 378 17.48 -23.09 -0.11
C ALA A 378 18.29 -24.25 0.51
N ASP A 379 18.03 -24.55 1.78
CA ASP A 379 18.64 -25.67 2.50
C ASP A 379 17.70 -26.89 2.46
N LEU A 380 18.00 -27.85 1.59
CA LEU A 380 17.20 -29.07 1.35
C LEU A 380 17.90 -30.31 1.92
N ARG A 381 18.82 -30.13 2.87
CA ARG A 381 19.59 -31.25 3.44
C ARG A 381 18.66 -32.27 4.09
N GLN A 382 18.83 -33.53 3.71
CA GLN A 382 18.02 -34.66 4.19
C GLN A 382 16.51 -34.52 3.92
N ALA A 383 16.09 -33.64 3.01
CA ALA A 383 14.69 -33.52 2.62
C ALA A 383 14.24 -34.71 1.75
N ASN A 384 12.95 -35.03 1.80
CA ASN A 384 12.32 -36.03 0.95
C ASN A 384 11.64 -35.34 -0.23
N LEU A 385 12.24 -35.37 -1.42
CA LEU A 385 11.69 -34.84 -2.67
C LEU A 385 11.21 -35.96 -3.62
N ARG A 386 10.81 -37.11 -3.07
CA ARG A 386 10.35 -38.23 -3.90
C ARG A 386 9.17 -37.80 -4.78
N ASP A 387 9.25 -38.13 -6.07
CA ASP A 387 8.20 -37.85 -7.06
C ASP A 387 7.79 -36.36 -7.17
N CYS A 388 8.69 -35.42 -6.79
CA CYS A 388 8.45 -33.98 -6.99
C CYS A 388 8.56 -33.55 -8.44
N THR A 389 7.76 -32.56 -8.84
CA THR A 389 7.89 -31.89 -10.14
C THR A 389 8.65 -30.57 -10.01
N LEU A 390 9.88 -30.48 -10.54
CA LEU A 390 10.79 -29.33 -10.48
C LEU A 390 10.98 -28.65 -11.85
N VAL A 391 9.90 -28.53 -12.62
CA VAL A 391 9.94 -27.95 -13.98
C VAL A 391 10.21 -26.46 -13.93
N ARG A 392 11.22 -25.98 -14.65
CA ARG A 392 11.69 -24.58 -14.66
C ARG A 392 12.03 -24.04 -13.27
N ALA A 393 12.29 -24.92 -12.31
CA ALA A 393 12.66 -24.53 -10.96
C ALA A 393 14.09 -23.97 -10.92
N GLN A 394 14.31 -22.93 -10.10
CA GLN A 394 15.64 -22.36 -9.89
C GLN A 394 16.25 -22.91 -8.60
N VAL A 395 17.33 -23.68 -8.70
CA VAL A 395 17.99 -24.35 -7.56
C VAL A 395 19.47 -23.94 -7.41
N ALA A 396 19.80 -22.74 -7.88
CA ALA A 396 21.15 -22.20 -7.79
C ALA A 396 21.59 -22.09 -6.31
N ARG A 397 22.77 -22.62 -5.99
CA ARG A 397 23.35 -22.64 -4.63
C ARG A 397 22.51 -23.35 -3.57
N ALA A 398 21.50 -24.12 -3.96
CA ALA A 398 20.75 -24.95 -3.02
C ALA A 398 21.61 -26.12 -2.51
N ASP A 399 21.33 -26.58 -1.29
CA ASP A 399 22.04 -27.72 -0.68
C ASP A 399 21.10 -28.93 -0.59
N PHE A 400 21.31 -29.93 -1.44
CA PHE A 400 20.56 -31.20 -1.45
C PHE A 400 21.29 -32.32 -0.70
N SER A 401 22.27 -32.01 0.17
CA SER A 401 23.10 -33.06 0.78
C SER A 401 22.26 -34.09 1.55
N GLY A 402 22.38 -35.36 1.15
CA GLY A 402 21.61 -36.46 1.75
C GLY A 402 20.11 -36.46 1.44
N ALA A 403 19.63 -35.64 0.51
CA ALA A 403 18.22 -35.61 0.11
C ALA A 403 17.81 -36.88 -0.67
N ILE A 404 16.52 -37.22 -0.62
CA ILE A 404 15.92 -38.27 -1.43
C ILE A 404 15.27 -37.60 -2.65
N MET A 405 15.70 -37.97 -3.85
CA MET A 405 15.28 -37.34 -5.12
C MET A 405 14.82 -38.39 -6.15
N THR A 406 14.51 -39.61 -5.71
CA THR A 406 13.96 -40.64 -6.60
C THR A 406 12.63 -40.18 -7.21
N GLY A 407 12.53 -40.26 -8.55
CA GLY A 407 11.31 -39.97 -9.28
C GLY A 407 11.04 -38.50 -9.55
N ILE A 408 11.99 -37.59 -9.27
CA ILE A 408 11.79 -36.17 -9.59
C ILE A 408 11.64 -35.94 -11.09
N CYS A 409 10.86 -34.93 -11.46
CA CYS A 409 10.77 -34.43 -12.83
C CYS A 409 11.55 -33.12 -12.97
N ILE A 410 12.56 -33.11 -13.84
CA ILE A 410 13.43 -31.95 -14.09
C ILE A 410 13.44 -31.61 -15.59
N GLU A 411 12.56 -30.70 -15.97
CA GLU A 411 12.54 -30.06 -17.29
C GLU A 411 12.94 -28.59 -17.12
N ASP A 412 13.94 -28.12 -17.86
CA ASP A 412 14.42 -26.74 -17.82
C ASP A 412 14.77 -26.17 -16.43
N TRP A 413 15.11 -27.04 -15.46
CA TRP A 413 15.58 -26.59 -14.15
C TRP A 413 16.97 -25.93 -14.25
N SER A 414 17.24 -24.94 -13.39
CA SER A 414 18.51 -24.20 -13.40
C SER A 414 19.37 -24.55 -12.20
N VAL A 415 20.57 -25.10 -12.47
CA VAL A 415 21.57 -25.54 -11.49
C VAL A 415 22.87 -24.73 -11.65
N SER A 416 23.57 -24.49 -10.54
CA SER A 416 24.87 -23.79 -10.53
C SER A 416 25.99 -24.71 -10.06
N SER A 417 27.25 -24.38 -10.39
CA SER A 417 28.43 -25.10 -9.85
C SER A 417 28.50 -25.14 -8.31
N LYS A 418 27.81 -24.22 -7.64
CA LYS A 418 27.72 -24.12 -6.18
C LYS A 418 26.55 -24.92 -5.57
N THR A 419 25.69 -25.51 -6.39
CA THR A 419 24.61 -26.39 -5.91
C THR A 419 25.25 -27.70 -5.43
N CYS A 420 24.87 -28.18 -4.24
CA CYS A 420 25.48 -29.35 -3.61
C CYS A 420 24.57 -30.57 -3.74
N PHE A 421 25.05 -31.64 -4.38
CA PHE A 421 24.34 -32.92 -4.49
C PHE A 421 24.97 -34.05 -3.68
N ARG A 422 25.83 -33.71 -2.72
CA ARG A 422 26.64 -34.68 -1.97
C ARG A 422 25.78 -35.73 -1.27
N GLY A 423 25.94 -36.98 -1.64
CA GLY A 423 25.24 -38.10 -1.00
C GLY A 423 23.73 -38.10 -1.22
N VAL A 424 23.26 -37.46 -2.31
CA VAL A 424 21.87 -37.58 -2.77
C VAL A 424 21.52 -39.03 -3.08
N ARG A 425 20.31 -39.45 -2.70
CA ARG A 425 19.75 -40.75 -3.04
C ARG A 425 18.72 -40.58 -4.15
N CYS A 426 19.04 -41.07 -5.35
CA CYS A 426 18.16 -40.96 -6.51
C CYS A 426 18.27 -42.24 -7.33
N ASP A 427 17.17 -42.96 -7.52
CA ASP A 427 17.15 -44.18 -8.35
C ASP A 427 16.88 -43.87 -9.83
N TYR A 428 16.00 -42.91 -10.11
CA TYR A 428 15.67 -42.46 -11.47
C TYR A 428 15.07 -41.04 -11.42
N ILE A 429 15.00 -40.38 -12.57
CA ILE A 429 14.37 -39.08 -12.80
C ILE A 429 13.46 -39.12 -14.03
N TYR A 430 12.62 -38.10 -14.20
CA TYR A 430 11.91 -37.78 -15.43
C TYR A 430 12.49 -36.49 -16.02
N ARG A 431 12.69 -36.44 -17.34
CA ARG A 431 13.29 -35.27 -17.99
C ARG A 431 12.29 -34.37 -18.71
N ARG A 432 11.04 -34.81 -18.83
CA ARG A 432 9.95 -34.05 -19.47
C ARG A 432 8.69 -34.09 -18.62
N TYR A 433 7.88 -33.07 -18.76
CA TYR A 433 6.59 -32.91 -18.12
C TYR A 433 5.55 -32.54 -19.19
N GLN A 434 4.73 -33.50 -19.57
CA GLN A 434 3.73 -33.36 -20.63
C GLN A 434 2.37 -33.80 -20.09
N ASP A 435 1.30 -33.11 -20.48
CA ASP A 435 -0.08 -33.44 -20.07
C ASP A 435 -0.27 -33.60 -18.56
N GLN A 436 0.40 -32.72 -17.78
CA GLN A 436 0.40 -32.74 -16.30
C GLN A 436 0.99 -34.01 -15.67
N GLN A 437 1.84 -34.74 -16.41
CA GLN A 437 2.47 -35.98 -15.98
C GLN A 437 3.98 -35.96 -16.27
N PRO A 438 4.82 -36.45 -15.34
CA PRO A 438 6.23 -36.74 -15.63
C PRO A 438 6.38 -37.82 -16.70
N THR A 439 7.20 -37.54 -17.72
CA THR A 439 7.48 -38.43 -18.85
C THR A 439 8.99 -38.51 -19.10
N ASP A 440 9.45 -39.45 -19.93
CA ASP A 440 10.87 -39.65 -20.25
C ASP A 440 11.72 -40.02 -19.01
N LYS A 441 11.47 -41.22 -18.48
CA LYS A 441 12.22 -41.80 -17.34
C LYS A 441 13.69 -42.05 -17.73
N TYR A 442 14.61 -41.62 -16.88
CA TYR A 442 16.05 -41.83 -17.03
C TYR A 442 16.67 -42.27 -15.68
N PRO A 443 17.52 -43.32 -15.66
CA PRO A 443 17.83 -44.23 -16.76
C PRO A 443 16.62 -45.10 -17.14
N VAL A 444 16.52 -45.52 -18.41
CA VAL A 444 15.33 -46.22 -18.94
C VAL A 444 15.21 -47.63 -18.37
N ASP A 445 16.32 -48.38 -18.36
CA ASP A 445 16.33 -49.83 -18.08
C ASP A 445 16.94 -50.20 -16.71
N ARG A 446 17.46 -49.22 -15.98
CA ARG A 446 18.14 -49.43 -14.68
C ARG A 446 17.98 -48.24 -13.74
N ASN A 447 18.37 -48.43 -12.49
CA ASN A 447 18.52 -47.33 -11.54
C ASN A 447 19.93 -46.71 -11.66
N PHE A 448 20.07 -45.47 -11.19
CA PHE A 448 21.37 -44.85 -10.98
C PHE A 448 22.21 -45.64 -9.98
N GLU A 449 23.51 -45.69 -10.24
CA GLU A 449 24.50 -46.17 -9.29
C GLU A 449 24.80 -45.09 -8.22
N GLN A 450 25.42 -45.51 -7.12
CA GLN A 450 25.74 -44.59 -6.02
C GLN A 450 26.68 -43.48 -6.50
N GLY A 451 26.24 -42.23 -6.40
CA GLY A 451 27.01 -41.06 -6.83
C GLY A 451 26.92 -40.76 -8.33
N GLU A 452 26.24 -41.59 -9.14
CA GLU A 452 26.08 -41.35 -10.58
C GLU A 452 25.28 -40.06 -10.84
N PHE A 453 24.16 -39.88 -10.13
CA PHE A 453 23.38 -38.64 -10.21
C PHE A 453 24.21 -37.39 -9.83
N GLU A 454 25.01 -37.50 -8.76
CA GLU A 454 25.92 -36.44 -8.32
C GLU A 454 26.88 -36.11 -9.46
N SER A 455 27.52 -37.10 -10.09
CA SER A 455 28.46 -36.86 -11.20
C SER A 455 27.84 -36.23 -12.45
N LEU A 456 26.56 -36.51 -12.74
CA LEU A 456 25.86 -35.99 -13.92
C LEU A 456 25.52 -34.52 -13.80
N TYR A 457 25.14 -34.07 -12.59
CA TYR A 457 24.62 -32.71 -12.35
C TYR A 457 25.58 -31.82 -11.57
N GLN A 458 26.59 -32.38 -10.91
CA GLN A 458 27.69 -31.61 -10.35
C GLN A 458 28.56 -31.11 -11.50
N GLU A 459 28.50 -29.81 -11.80
CA GLU A 459 29.38 -29.23 -12.81
C GLU A 459 30.84 -29.40 -12.37
N VAL A 460 31.63 -30.14 -13.17
CA VAL A 460 33.06 -30.37 -12.96
C VAL A 460 33.77 -29.02 -12.85
N GLY A 461 34.65 -28.90 -11.86
CA GLY A 461 35.27 -27.65 -11.39
C GLY A 461 36.09 -26.82 -12.39
N ASN A 462 36.10 -27.18 -13.68
CA ASN A 462 36.79 -26.43 -14.72
C ASN A 462 35.88 -25.42 -15.44
N VAL A 463 34.75 -25.08 -14.84
CA VAL A 463 33.80 -24.10 -15.37
C VAL A 463 33.86 -22.85 -14.51
N ALA A 464 34.39 -21.78 -15.09
CA ALA A 464 34.31 -20.43 -14.54
C ALA A 464 32.90 -19.88 -14.79
N GLU A 465 32.20 -19.48 -13.73
CA GLU A 465 30.87 -18.85 -13.81
C GLU A 465 31.01 -17.34 -13.68
N LEU A 466 30.81 -16.62 -14.79
CA LEU A 466 30.80 -15.16 -14.77
C LEU A 466 29.37 -14.65 -14.65
N ILE A 467 29.10 -13.92 -13.57
CA ILE A 467 27.77 -13.38 -13.27
C ILE A 467 27.74 -11.90 -13.62
N PHE A 468 26.80 -11.51 -14.48
CA PHE A 468 26.56 -10.15 -14.93
C PHE A 468 25.18 -9.68 -14.49
N LYS A 469 25.13 -8.55 -13.77
CA LYS A 469 23.87 -7.99 -13.24
C LYS A 469 23.11 -7.11 -14.24
N GLU A 470 23.82 -6.51 -15.19
CA GLU A 470 23.30 -5.46 -16.09
C GLU A 470 23.25 -5.92 -17.56
N GLY A 471 23.17 -7.24 -17.78
CA GLY A 471 23.39 -7.83 -19.11
C GLY A 471 24.87 -7.99 -19.46
N VAL A 472 25.15 -8.73 -20.53
CA VAL A 472 26.52 -8.98 -21.01
C VAL A 472 26.79 -8.15 -22.26
N ASN A 473 27.87 -7.36 -22.26
CA ASN A 473 28.37 -6.73 -23.47
C ASN A 473 29.10 -7.79 -24.31
N TRP A 474 28.38 -8.40 -25.25
CA TRP A 474 28.90 -9.54 -26.04
C TRP A 474 30.15 -9.21 -26.86
N ARG A 475 30.32 -7.94 -27.28
CA ARG A 475 31.54 -7.50 -27.98
C ARG A 475 32.73 -7.51 -27.03
N ALA A 476 32.59 -6.87 -25.87
CA ALA A 476 33.63 -6.85 -24.84
C ALA A 476 34.00 -8.27 -24.39
N PHE A 477 32.99 -9.13 -24.22
CA PHE A 477 33.18 -10.51 -23.83
C PHE A 477 33.91 -11.34 -24.90
N ALA A 478 33.49 -11.26 -26.17
CA ALA A 478 34.15 -11.95 -27.27
C ALA A 478 35.61 -11.52 -27.42
N PHE A 479 35.89 -10.22 -27.38
CA PHE A 479 37.27 -9.72 -27.42
C PHE A 479 38.09 -10.14 -26.20
N THR A 480 37.47 -10.24 -25.03
CA THR A 480 38.15 -10.71 -23.81
C THR A 480 38.58 -12.17 -23.96
N LEU A 481 37.66 -13.02 -24.42
CA LEU A 481 37.94 -14.44 -24.64
C LEU A 481 39.07 -14.61 -25.67
N GLN A 482 38.97 -13.91 -26.80
CA GLN A 482 39.96 -13.97 -27.88
C GLN A 482 41.33 -13.44 -27.45
N LYS A 483 41.36 -12.31 -26.72
CA LYS A 483 42.60 -11.74 -26.20
C LYS A 483 43.31 -12.71 -25.26
N LEU A 484 42.59 -13.30 -24.30
CA LEU A 484 43.17 -14.24 -23.34
C LEU A 484 43.64 -15.53 -24.01
N GLN A 485 42.92 -16.02 -25.02
CA GLN A 485 43.37 -17.17 -25.82
C GLN A 485 44.66 -16.90 -26.60
N LEU A 486 44.87 -15.65 -27.05
CA LEU A 486 46.10 -15.24 -27.76
C LEU A 486 47.28 -14.96 -26.82
N GLU A 487 47.00 -14.41 -25.64
CA GLU A 487 48.02 -14.07 -24.65
C GLU A 487 48.49 -15.30 -23.85
N ASP A 488 47.62 -16.29 -23.66
CA ASP A 488 47.92 -17.54 -22.94
C ASP A 488 47.13 -18.72 -23.52
N GLU A 489 47.72 -19.39 -24.53
CA GLU A 489 47.18 -20.61 -25.12
C GLU A 489 46.99 -21.75 -24.09
N GLY A 490 47.65 -21.67 -22.93
CA GLY A 490 47.56 -22.65 -21.85
C GLY A 490 46.25 -22.61 -21.06
N LEU A 491 45.41 -21.57 -21.22
CA LEU A 491 44.14 -21.45 -20.50
C LEU A 491 43.03 -22.36 -21.05
N GLY A 492 43.07 -22.70 -22.35
CA GLY A 492 42.07 -23.60 -22.97
C GLY A 492 40.63 -23.10 -22.91
N LEU A 493 40.42 -21.78 -22.96
CA LEU A 493 39.10 -21.17 -22.74
C LEU A 493 38.09 -21.54 -23.84
N GLN A 494 36.92 -22.06 -23.49
CA GLN A 494 35.80 -22.24 -24.44
C GLN A 494 34.45 -21.87 -23.80
N LEU A 495 33.58 -21.21 -24.56
CA LEU A 495 32.22 -20.88 -24.12
C LEU A 495 31.40 -22.19 -24.05
N LYS A 496 30.93 -22.54 -22.84
CA LYS A 496 30.10 -23.74 -22.61
C LYS A 496 28.62 -23.43 -22.73
N GLY A 497 28.19 -22.28 -22.23
CA GLY A 497 26.78 -21.91 -22.21
C GLY A 497 26.52 -20.53 -21.64
N ILE A 498 25.33 -20.01 -21.94
CA ILE A 498 24.84 -18.73 -21.44
C ILE A 498 23.48 -19.00 -20.82
N GLU A 499 23.31 -18.64 -19.56
CA GLU A 499 22.07 -18.80 -18.81
C GLU A 499 21.57 -17.43 -18.33
N LYS A 500 20.27 -17.19 -18.44
CA LYS A 500 19.62 -16.02 -17.82
C LYS A 500 18.92 -16.48 -16.54
N ARG A 501 19.43 -16.09 -15.37
CA ARG A 501 18.91 -16.41 -14.03
C ARG A 501 18.22 -15.17 -13.45
N GLY A 502 16.94 -14.99 -13.71
CA GLY A 502 16.22 -13.74 -13.40
C GLY A 502 16.78 -12.56 -14.21
N ASP A 503 17.24 -11.51 -13.53
CA ASP A 503 17.91 -10.35 -14.16
C ASP A 503 19.42 -10.58 -14.37
N LEU A 504 19.96 -11.68 -13.82
CA LEU A 504 21.38 -12.01 -13.91
C LEU A 504 21.66 -12.83 -15.17
N TRP A 505 22.71 -12.47 -15.89
CA TRP A 505 23.28 -13.33 -16.93
C TRP A 505 24.46 -14.11 -16.33
N VAL A 506 24.46 -15.42 -16.50
CA VAL A 506 25.55 -16.30 -16.11
C VAL A 506 26.17 -16.87 -17.36
N VAL A 507 27.43 -16.51 -17.62
CA VAL A 507 28.20 -17.04 -18.74
C VAL A 507 29.16 -18.09 -18.20
N LYS A 508 29.03 -19.32 -18.70
CA LYS A 508 29.82 -20.47 -18.31
C LYS A 508 30.97 -20.66 -19.30
N VAL A 509 32.20 -20.55 -18.81
CA VAL A 509 33.43 -20.70 -19.61
C VAL A 509 34.22 -21.88 -19.07
N THR A 510 34.56 -22.83 -19.94
CA THR A 510 35.46 -23.95 -19.61
C THR A 510 36.91 -23.52 -19.68
N HIS A 511 37.76 -24.12 -18.86
CA HIS A 511 39.22 -23.90 -18.85
C HIS A 511 39.98 -25.21 -18.61
N ASN A 512 41.30 -25.19 -18.77
CA ASN A 512 42.15 -26.37 -18.52
C ASN A 512 42.19 -26.76 -17.03
N GLU A 513 42.25 -28.08 -16.77
CA GLU A 513 42.19 -28.72 -15.44
C GLU A 513 43.29 -28.29 -14.45
N HIS A 514 44.41 -27.80 -14.95
CA HIS A 514 45.60 -27.51 -14.14
C HIS A 514 45.61 -26.09 -13.56
N ILE A 515 44.56 -25.30 -13.84
CA ILE A 515 44.49 -23.88 -13.49
C ILE A 515 43.33 -23.65 -12.51
N PRO A 516 43.55 -22.97 -11.36
CA PRO A 516 42.48 -22.68 -10.42
C PRO A 516 41.38 -21.81 -11.04
N THR A 517 40.11 -22.23 -10.91
CA THR A 517 38.93 -21.54 -11.44
C THR A 517 38.86 -20.08 -11.01
N ALA A 518 39.20 -19.78 -9.75
CA ALA A 518 39.19 -18.42 -9.21
C ALA A 518 40.18 -17.48 -9.93
N GLN A 519 41.33 -18.00 -10.36
CA GLN A 519 42.31 -17.23 -11.13
C GLN A 519 41.76 -16.92 -12.53
N VAL A 520 41.13 -17.91 -13.17
CA VAL A 520 40.50 -17.75 -14.49
C VAL A 520 39.34 -16.75 -14.43
N GLU A 521 38.47 -16.85 -13.42
CA GLU A 521 37.37 -15.90 -13.19
C GLU A 521 37.89 -14.47 -12.98
N GLN A 522 38.94 -14.30 -12.16
CA GLN A 522 39.54 -13.00 -11.91
C GLN A 522 40.14 -12.39 -13.19
N GLN A 523 40.86 -13.18 -13.99
CA GLN A 523 41.44 -12.73 -15.25
C GLN A 523 40.39 -12.38 -16.29
N LEU A 524 39.35 -13.21 -16.45
CA LEU A 524 38.22 -12.96 -17.33
C LEU A 524 37.49 -11.67 -16.93
N LYS A 525 37.18 -11.50 -15.64
CA LYS A 525 36.48 -10.32 -15.15
C LYS A 525 37.29 -9.04 -15.32
N ALA A 526 38.57 -9.06 -14.96
CA ALA A 526 39.44 -7.88 -15.07
C ALA A 526 39.63 -7.44 -16.52
N ASN A 527 39.84 -8.39 -17.45
CA ASN A 527 39.98 -8.06 -18.86
C ASN A 527 38.65 -7.62 -19.47
N TYR A 528 37.52 -8.25 -19.09
CA TYR A 528 36.19 -7.83 -19.51
C TYR A 528 35.89 -6.39 -19.10
N GLU A 529 36.10 -6.02 -17.84
CA GLU A 529 35.85 -4.65 -17.35
C GLU A 529 36.76 -3.61 -18.01
N ASN A 530 38.01 -3.99 -18.34
CA ASN A 530 38.94 -3.12 -19.06
C ASN A 530 38.49 -2.93 -20.52
N LEU A 531 38.21 -4.03 -21.22
CA LEU A 531 37.74 -3.99 -22.61
C LEU A 531 36.37 -3.33 -22.73
N GLN A 532 35.47 -3.51 -21.78
CA GLN A 532 34.18 -2.82 -21.74
C GLN A 532 34.38 -1.31 -21.63
N ARG A 533 35.30 -0.84 -20.76
CA ARG A 533 35.66 0.59 -20.67
C ARG A 533 36.32 1.11 -21.95
N GLN A 534 37.24 0.35 -22.53
CA GLN A 534 37.90 0.73 -23.78
C GLN A 534 36.92 0.76 -24.94
N LEU A 535 36.04 -0.22 -25.05
CA LEU A 535 34.99 -0.26 -26.06
C LEU A 535 34.01 0.87 -25.85
N ALA A 536 33.55 1.16 -24.65
CA ALA A 536 32.71 2.33 -24.38
C ALA A 536 33.38 3.64 -24.86
N ASN A 537 34.68 3.79 -24.62
CA ASN A 537 35.46 4.96 -25.08
C ASN A 537 35.69 4.97 -26.61
N LYS A 538 35.66 3.80 -27.26
CA LYS A 538 35.91 3.61 -28.70
C LYS A 538 34.63 3.37 -29.50
N GLU A 539 33.48 3.26 -28.85
CA GLU A 539 32.21 2.88 -29.45
C GLU A 539 31.80 3.90 -30.50
N GLN A 540 32.07 5.19 -30.25
CA GLN A 540 31.88 6.25 -31.22
C GLN A 540 32.75 6.06 -32.49
N GLN A 541 34.02 5.67 -32.35
CA GLN A 541 34.91 5.43 -33.49
C GLN A 541 34.52 4.16 -34.27
N ILE A 542 34.11 3.10 -33.56
CA ILE A 542 33.64 1.85 -34.17
C ILE A 542 32.33 2.08 -34.92
N ASN A 543 31.38 2.81 -34.33
CA ASN A 543 30.11 3.13 -34.97
C ASN A 543 30.30 4.01 -36.22
N GLN A 544 31.24 4.97 -36.18
CA GLN A 544 31.64 5.76 -37.33
C GLN A 544 32.23 4.90 -38.47
N LEU A 545 33.13 3.96 -38.15
CA LEU A 545 33.75 3.07 -39.15
C LEU A 545 32.76 2.07 -39.76
N LEU A 546 31.75 1.64 -39.01
CA LEU A 546 30.73 0.71 -39.47
C LEU A 546 29.61 1.37 -40.29
N GLY A 547 29.69 2.69 -40.55
CA GLY A 547 28.61 3.43 -41.20
C GLY A 547 27.29 3.41 -40.42
N ILE A 548 27.35 3.00 -39.15
CA ILE A 548 26.24 3.11 -38.21
C ILE A 548 26.24 4.57 -37.82
N VAL A 549 25.49 5.38 -38.58
CA VAL A 549 25.15 6.75 -38.20
C VAL A 549 24.73 6.69 -36.74
N SER A 550 25.55 7.24 -35.85
CA SER A 550 25.22 7.35 -34.45
C SER A 550 24.04 8.30 -34.36
N LYS A 551 22.82 7.76 -34.41
CA LYS A 551 21.68 8.48 -33.87
C LYS A 551 22.03 8.80 -32.42
N GLN A 552 21.89 10.08 -32.11
CA GLN A 552 22.31 10.76 -30.91
C GLN A 552 22.08 9.93 -29.64
N THR A 553 22.97 10.13 -28.67
CA THR A 553 22.86 9.65 -27.28
C THR A 553 21.41 9.57 -26.81
N GLU A 554 20.84 8.36 -26.83
CA GLU A 554 19.48 8.14 -26.36
C GLU A 554 19.44 8.40 -24.86
N TRP A 555 18.69 9.41 -24.44
CA TRP A 555 18.44 9.62 -23.03
C TRP A 555 17.50 8.51 -22.52
N LYS A 556 17.92 7.80 -21.48
CA LYS A 556 17.20 6.66 -20.91
C LYS A 556 16.87 6.97 -19.45
N TRP A 557 15.60 6.79 -19.11
CA TRP A 557 15.11 6.88 -17.76
C TRP A 557 15.05 5.48 -17.14
N SER A 558 15.68 5.30 -15.99
CA SER A 558 15.53 4.08 -15.20
C SER A 558 14.42 4.26 -14.17
N LYS A 559 13.49 3.31 -14.10
CA LYS A 559 12.47 3.28 -13.06
C LYS A 559 13.08 3.17 -11.65
N ALA A 560 14.27 2.58 -11.53
CA ALA A 560 15.02 2.55 -10.27
C ALA A 560 15.45 3.95 -9.78
N ASN A 561 15.47 4.94 -10.69
CA ASN A 561 15.82 6.32 -10.42
C ASN A 561 14.77 7.29 -11.00
N GLU A 562 13.54 7.23 -10.48
CA GLU A 562 12.43 8.11 -10.87
C GLU A 562 12.77 9.61 -10.81
N LYS A 563 13.69 9.99 -9.91
CA LYS A 563 14.23 11.35 -9.79
C LYS A 563 14.94 11.82 -11.06
N SER A 564 15.49 10.92 -11.87
CA SER A 564 16.15 11.26 -13.14
C SER A 564 15.19 11.86 -14.17
N LEU A 565 13.87 11.64 -14.10
CA LEU A 565 12.90 12.30 -15.00
C LEU A 565 12.98 13.83 -14.92
N ALA A 566 13.14 14.37 -13.71
CA ALA A 566 13.29 15.82 -13.53
C ALA A 566 14.57 16.36 -14.16
N GLN A 567 15.57 15.51 -14.38
CA GLN A 567 16.78 15.92 -15.12
C GLN A 567 16.45 16.23 -16.58
N PHE A 568 15.40 15.70 -17.19
CA PHE A 568 15.07 16.13 -18.56
C PHE A 568 14.71 17.60 -18.71
N VAL A 569 14.11 18.15 -17.66
CA VAL A 569 13.42 19.42 -17.69
C VAL A 569 14.46 20.52 -17.53
N SER A 570 15.02 20.98 -18.65
CA SER A 570 16.04 22.03 -18.67
C SER A 570 15.44 23.43 -18.73
N ASP A 571 16.02 24.37 -18.00
CA ASP A 571 15.65 25.79 -18.10
C ASP A 571 15.87 26.37 -19.51
N ARG A 572 16.75 25.73 -20.28
CA ARG A 572 17.01 26.07 -21.68
C ARG A 572 15.90 25.63 -22.62
N THR A 573 14.94 24.80 -22.19
CA THR A 573 13.86 24.33 -23.09
C THR A 573 12.93 25.46 -23.54
N LYS A 574 12.86 26.59 -22.84
CA LYS A 574 12.09 27.77 -23.32
C LYS A 574 12.59 28.34 -24.64
N GLU A 575 13.85 28.06 -25.00
CA GLU A 575 14.47 28.53 -26.24
C GLU A 575 14.01 27.71 -27.46
N LEU A 576 13.26 26.62 -27.23
CA LEU A 576 12.78 25.71 -28.27
C LEU A 576 11.53 26.19 -29.00
N LEU A 577 10.73 27.07 -28.38
CA LEU A 577 9.58 27.69 -29.05
C LEU A 577 9.93 29.10 -29.52
N PRO A 578 9.41 29.54 -30.68
CA PRO A 578 9.43 30.95 -31.04
C PRO A 578 8.83 31.79 -29.90
N LYS A 579 9.24 33.07 -29.79
CA LYS A 579 8.65 33.99 -28.80
C LYS A 579 7.12 33.87 -28.85
N LEU A 580 6.51 33.41 -27.74
CA LEU A 580 5.07 33.27 -27.62
C LEU A 580 4.41 34.58 -28.04
N SER A 581 3.27 34.48 -28.71
CA SER A 581 2.48 35.63 -29.18
C SER A 581 2.08 36.59 -28.06
N THR A 582 2.18 36.15 -26.81
CA THR A 582 1.89 36.96 -25.63
C THR A 582 3.09 37.03 -24.70
N SER A 583 3.40 38.23 -24.21
CA SER A 583 4.47 38.49 -23.25
C SER A 583 4.21 37.74 -21.94
N SER A 584 5.12 36.85 -21.56
CA SER A 584 5.02 36.07 -20.31
C SER A 584 5.03 36.97 -19.08
N PHE A 585 5.68 38.14 -19.15
CA PHE A 585 5.76 39.08 -18.02
C PHE A 585 4.44 39.81 -17.77
N ASP A 586 3.69 40.15 -18.83
CA ASP A 586 2.45 40.94 -18.73
C ASP A 586 1.24 40.09 -18.33
N LEU A 587 1.21 38.82 -18.77
CA LEU A 587 0.10 37.91 -18.46
C LEU A 587 0.12 37.42 -17.02
N VAL A 588 1.31 37.13 -16.48
CA VAL A 588 1.45 36.47 -15.18
C VAL A 588 0.95 37.32 -13.99
N GLN A 589 0.76 38.64 -14.19
CA GLN A 589 0.18 39.56 -13.21
C GLN A 589 -1.36 39.66 -13.24
N THR A 590 -2.02 39.04 -14.21
CA THR A 590 -3.50 39.05 -14.32
C THR A 590 -4.09 37.75 -13.78
N ARG A 591 -5.29 37.81 -13.19
CA ARG A 591 -5.96 36.66 -12.53
C ARG A 591 -6.04 35.41 -13.41
N ASP A 592 -6.22 35.57 -14.72
CA ASP A 592 -6.34 34.47 -15.69
C ASP A 592 -5.12 34.35 -16.62
N GLY A 593 -4.13 35.23 -16.52
CA GLY A 593 -3.09 35.28 -17.54
C GLY A 593 -2.11 34.11 -17.49
N ARG A 594 -1.97 33.42 -16.34
CA ARG A 594 -1.22 32.17 -16.27
C ARG A 594 -1.94 31.03 -17.01
N LEU A 595 -3.26 30.95 -16.88
CA LEU A 595 -4.06 30.00 -17.66
C LEU A 595 -3.91 30.29 -19.16
N LYS A 596 -3.93 31.56 -19.56
CA LYS A 596 -3.66 31.98 -20.95
C LYS A 596 -2.25 31.63 -21.43
N LEU A 597 -1.25 31.70 -20.55
CA LEU A 597 0.12 31.31 -20.88
C LEU A 597 0.24 29.79 -21.08
N VAL A 598 -0.37 28.98 -20.19
CA VAL A 598 -0.47 27.52 -20.34
C VAL A 598 -1.17 27.16 -21.65
N GLN A 599 -2.29 27.84 -21.95
CA GLN A 599 -3.01 27.68 -23.21
C GLN A 599 -2.14 28.02 -24.42
N SER A 600 -1.41 29.15 -24.37
CA SER A 600 -0.53 29.59 -25.46
C SER A 600 0.59 28.58 -25.73
N ILE A 601 1.22 28.02 -24.68
CA ILE A 601 2.24 26.98 -24.83
C ILE A 601 1.63 25.72 -25.48
N TYR A 602 0.47 25.29 -25.00
CA TYR A 602 -0.23 24.11 -25.53
C TYR A 602 -0.60 24.28 -27.02
N GLU A 603 -1.17 25.42 -27.40
CA GLU A 603 -1.55 25.73 -28.78
C GLU A 603 -0.35 25.81 -29.71
N GLN A 604 0.77 26.38 -29.25
CA GLN A 604 2.00 26.42 -30.04
C GLN A 604 2.58 25.03 -30.29
N LEU A 605 2.56 24.15 -29.29
CA LEU A 605 2.97 22.75 -29.46
C LEU A 605 2.04 21.98 -30.40
N LEU A 606 0.73 22.25 -30.34
CA LEU A 606 -0.25 21.64 -31.25
C LEU A 606 0.03 22.00 -32.71
N ASN A 607 0.55 23.21 -32.97
CA ASN A 607 0.94 23.66 -34.31
C ASN A 607 2.25 23.05 -34.82
N GLN A 608 3.05 22.37 -33.98
CA GLN A 608 4.31 21.73 -34.41
C GLN A 608 4.09 20.43 -35.20
N GLY A 609 2.84 19.95 -35.35
CA GLY A 609 2.53 18.81 -36.23
C GLY A 609 3.13 17.47 -35.79
N ILE A 610 3.35 17.29 -34.48
CA ILE A 610 3.95 16.10 -33.88
C ILE A 610 3.01 14.90 -34.07
N GLN A 611 3.56 13.71 -34.37
CA GLN A 611 2.80 12.45 -34.41
C GLN A 611 2.96 11.69 -33.09
N TYR A 612 1.92 10.98 -32.66
CA TYR A 612 1.96 10.17 -31.45
C TYR A 612 2.58 8.79 -31.69
N ALA A 613 3.61 8.43 -30.92
CA ALA A 613 4.19 7.09 -30.89
C ALA A 613 3.33 6.15 -30.04
N TYR A 614 2.92 5.01 -30.57
CA TYR A 614 2.30 3.97 -29.74
C TYR A 614 3.35 3.17 -28.98
N GLU A 615 4.03 3.85 -28.05
CA GLU A 615 4.91 3.23 -27.08
C GLU A 615 4.30 3.57 -25.73
N LYS A 616 3.63 2.57 -25.12
CA LYS A 616 3.03 2.76 -23.81
C LYS A 616 4.16 3.02 -22.84
N TYR A 617 3.96 3.98 -21.94
CA TYR A 617 4.68 3.96 -20.67
C TYR A 617 4.42 2.59 -20.06
N HIS A 618 5.43 1.71 -20.08
CA HIS A 618 5.31 0.37 -19.52
C HIS A 618 5.81 0.46 -18.09
N PRO A 619 4.93 0.53 -17.07
CA PRO A 619 5.36 0.60 -15.69
C PRO A 619 6.23 -0.61 -15.29
N GLU A 620 6.16 -1.72 -16.02
CA GLU A 620 7.00 -2.91 -15.81
C GLU A 620 8.40 -2.81 -16.46
N ALA A 621 8.63 -1.85 -17.36
CA ALA A 621 9.94 -1.69 -17.98
C ALA A 621 10.92 -1.03 -16.99
N GLU A 622 12.06 -1.69 -16.75
CA GLU A 622 13.12 -1.17 -15.88
C GLU A 622 13.76 0.12 -16.41
N THR A 623 13.75 0.28 -17.73
CA THR A 623 14.25 1.47 -18.42
C THR A 623 13.34 1.86 -19.56
N GLN A 624 13.10 3.15 -19.71
CA GLN A 624 12.37 3.72 -20.84
C GLN A 624 13.23 4.72 -21.60
N ARG A 625 13.15 4.68 -22.93
CA ARG A 625 13.76 5.71 -23.77
C ARG A 625 12.93 6.99 -23.66
N ILE A 626 13.62 8.12 -23.53
CA ILE A 626 12.98 9.43 -23.61
C ILE A 626 13.69 10.24 -24.69
N ARG A 627 12.90 10.70 -25.65
CA ARG A 627 13.38 11.50 -26.79
C ARG A 627 13.70 12.89 -26.30
N THR A 628 14.79 13.48 -26.78
CA THR A 628 15.17 14.86 -26.45
C THR A 628 14.14 15.87 -26.95
N PRO A 629 14.05 17.07 -26.36
CA PRO A 629 13.12 18.09 -26.82
C PRO A 629 13.33 18.46 -28.29
N LYS A 630 14.60 18.50 -28.71
CA LYS A 630 14.99 18.70 -30.12
C LYS A 630 14.46 17.58 -31.00
N GLU A 631 14.57 16.31 -30.60
CA GLU A 631 14.02 15.18 -31.38
C GLU A 631 12.48 15.22 -31.47
N VAL A 632 11.79 15.64 -30.41
CA VAL A 632 10.32 15.74 -30.41
C VAL A 632 9.83 16.87 -31.32
N LEU A 633 10.58 17.97 -31.43
CA LEU A 633 10.20 19.17 -32.18
C LEU A 633 10.76 19.20 -33.62
N ASP A 634 12.05 18.87 -33.83
CA ASP A 634 12.76 19.04 -35.10
C ASP A 634 12.62 17.83 -36.04
N THR A 635 12.47 16.62 -35.48
CA THR A 635 12.24 15.40 -36.25
C THR A 635 10.78 14.97 -36.07
N PRO A 636 9.85 15.36 -36.96
CA PRO A 636 8.46 14.89 -36.89
C PRO A 636 8.45 13.36 -37.02
N GLY A 637 8.31 12.70 -35.88
CA GLY A 637 8.65 11.30 -35.74
C GLY A 637 8.40 10.81 -34.33
N GLU A 638 7.12 10.69 -34.00
CA GLU A 638 6.60 9.86 -32.91
C GLU A 638 7.02 10.29 -31.48
N GLY A 639 6.16 11.02 -30.75
CA GLY A 639 6.31 11.29 -29.30
C GLY A 639 5.42 10.40 -28.44
N THR A 640 5.95 9.84 -27.34
CA THR A 640 5.17 9.10 -26.33
C THR A 640 4.45 10.04 -25.35
N CYS A 641 3.50 9.53 -24.57
CA CYS A 641 2.87 10.31 -23.50
C CYS A 641 3.89 10.87 -22.49
N LEU A 642 4.95 10.14 -22.17
CA LEU A 642 6.00 10.60 -21.28
C LEU A 642 6.87 11.70 -21.90
N ASP A 643 7.29 11.55 -23.17
CA ASP A 643 8.09 12.57 -23.88
C ASP A 643 7.34 13.91 -23.92
N LEU A 644 6.06 13.85 -24.28
CA LEU A 644 5.21 15.02 -24.46
C LEU A 644 4.93 15.69 -23.11
N ALA A 645 4.66 14.92 -22.04
CA ALA A 645 4.45 15.48 -20.71
C ALA A 645 5.72 16.16 -20.16
N LEU A 646 6.89 15.55 -20.33
CA LEU A 646 8.16 16.09 -19.90
C LEU A 646 8.56 17.35 -20.68
N LEU A 647 8.38 17.36 -22.01
CA LEU A 647 8.60 18.53 -22.85
C LEU A 647 7.71 19.71 -22.39
N PHE A 648 6.44 19.44 -22.16
CA PHE A 648 5.48 20.45 -21.70
C PHE A 648 5.84 21.01 -20.33
N CYS A 649 6.21 20.16 -19.38
CA CYS A 649 6.72 20.57 -18.07
C CYS A 649 7.98 21.44 -18.21
N GLY A 650 8.92 21.08 -19.08
CA GLY A 650 10.12 21.89 -19.31
C GLY A 650 9.82 23.28 -19.83
N LEU A 651 8.95 23.38 -20.83
CA LEU A 651 8.52 24.66 -21.36
C LEU A 651 7.83 25.52 -20.29
N CYS A 652 6.91 24.94 -19.52
CA CYS A 652 6.26 25.65 -18.41
C CYS A 652 7.29 26.21 -17.40
N PHE A 653 8.27 25.38 -17.00
CA PHE A 653 9.29 25.78 -16.03
C PHE A 653 10.23 26.89 -16.56
N GLY A 654 10.57 26.83 -17.85
CA GLY A 654 11.35 27.86 -18.52
C GLY A 654 10.61 29.20 -18.69
N TYR A 655 9.27 29.16 -18.80
CA TYR A 655 8.38 30.35 -18.82
C TYR A 655 7.89 30.79 -17.43
N GLU A 656 8.65 30.47 -16.37
CA GLU A 656 8.41 30.88 -14.98
C GLU A 656 7.16 30.28 -14.29
N LEU A 657 6.53 29.27 -14.90
CA LEU A 657 5.44 28.50 -14.29
C LEU A 657 6.01 27.34 -13.44
N LEU A 658 5.17 26.79 -12.56
CA LEU A 658 5.53 25.68 -11.67
C LEU A 658 4.74 24.42 -12.06
N PRO A 659 5.32 23.51 -12.86
CA PRO A 659 4.66 22.29 -13.31
C PRO A 659 4.97 21.08 -12.40
N LEU A 660 4.03 20.13 -12.40
CA LEU A 660 4.14 18.79 -11.84
C LEU A 660 4.03 17.78 -12.98
N LEU A 661 4.95 16.82 -13.02
CA LEU A 661 4.82 15.63 -13.87
C LEU A 661 4.02 14.59 -13.09
N ILE A 662 2.96 14.03 -13.68
CA ILE A 662 2.13 13.00 -13.06
C ILE A 662 2.22 11.72 -13.89
N VAL A 663 2.53 10.62 -13.23
CA VAL A 663 2.67 9.30 -13.84
C VAL A 663 1.65 8.35 -13.21
N ILE A 664 0.86 7.72 -14.07
CA ILE A 664 -0.11 6.68 -13.70
C ILE A 664 0.21 5.40 -14.48
N GLU A 665 -0.45 4.31 -14.14
CA GLU A 665 -0.23 3.04 -14.83
C GLU A 665 -0.51 3.19 -16.35
N GLY A 666 0.51 2.91 -17.16
CA GLY A 666 0.37 2.96 -18.61
C GLY A 666 0.36 4.36 -19.24
N HIS A 667 0.54 5.46 -18.48
CA HIS A 667 0.35 6.82 -19.00
C HIS A 667 1.03 7.93 -18.17
N ALA A 668 1.28 9.10 -18.79
CA ALA A 668 1.84 10.28 -18.11
C ALA A 668 1.24 11.59 -18.66
N PHE A 669 1.09 12.59 -17.79
CA PHE A 669 0.56 13.92 -18.13
C PHE A 669 1.07 14.99 -17.13
N ALA A 670 0.70 16.26 -17.32
CA ALA A 670 1.22 17.37 -16.52
C ALA A 670 0.12 18.11 -15.74
N ALA A 671 0.48 18.74 -14.63
CA ALA A 671 -0.36 19.72 -13.94
C ALA A 671 0.41 21.00 -13.65
N VAL A 672 -0.19 22.17 -13.90
CA VAL A 672 0.51 23.47 -13.80
C VAL A 672 -0.15 24.36 -12.76
N SER A 673 0.64 24.91 -11.84
CA SER A 673 0.17 25.84 -10.81
C SER A 673 -0.36 27.13 -11.41
N LEU A 674 -1.57 27.51 -11.02
CA LEU A 674 -2.16 28.81 -11.38
C LEU A 674 -1.91 29.88 -10.30
N ASN A 675 -1.57 29.47 -9.07
CA ASN A 675 -1.47 30.38 -7.93
C ASN A 675 -0.04 30.88 -7.64
N HIS A 676 1.01 30.15 -8.07
CA HIS A 676 2.40 30.52 -7.78
C HIS A 676 3.34 30.49 -9.00
N GLN A 677 4.38 31.34 -8.96
CA GLN A 677 5.45 31.45 -9.95
C GLN A 677 6.79 30.93 -9.45
N ARG A 678 7.69 30.66 -10.40
CA ARG A 678 9.07 30.28 -10.12
C ARG A 678 9.86 31.33 -9.33
N ARG A 679 9.64 32.63 -9.53
CA ARG A 679 10.35 33.70 -8.79
C ARG A 679 9.95 33.77 -7.31
N GLU A 680 8.75 33.33 -6.98
CA GLU A 680 8.17 33.35 -5.63
C GLU A 680 8.61 32.13 -4.80
N TRP A 681 9.42 31.24 -5.39
CA TRP A 681 9.83 29.95 -4.83
C TRP A 681 10.40 30.02 -3.41
N ASN A 682 11.34 30.93 -3.16
CA ASN A 682 12.04 31.03 -1.88
C ASN A 682 11.12 31.43 -0.71
N GLY A 683 10.04 32.17 -0.98
CA GLY A 683 9.04 32.53 0.03
C GLY A 683 7.95 31.47 0.22
N PHE A 684 7.61 30.78 -0.87
CA PHE A 684 6.49 29.85 -0.95
C PHE A 684 6.82 28.38 -0.59
N ALA A 685 8.11 28.00 -0.55
CA ALA A 685 8.57 26.65 -0.16
C ALA A 685 8.09 26.19 1.24
N ARG A 686 7.58 27.10 2.08
CA ARG A 686 7.01 26.78 3.40
C ARG A 686 5.55 26.32 3.38
N GLU A 687 4.74 26.74 2.40
CA GLU A 687 3.32 26.38 2.29
C GLU A 687 3.08 25.08 1.51
N ARG A 688 4.09 24.63 0.77
CA ARG A 688 4.12 23.33 0.10
C ARG A 688 4.63 22.22 1.04
N THR A 689 4.08 22.09 2.25
CA THR A 689 4.45 21.01 3.19
C THR A 689 4.24 19.62 2.61
N LEU A 690 3.22 19.46 1.75
CA LEU A 690 3.00 18.27 0.94
C LEU A 690 4.19 17.94 0.04
N PHE A 691 4.86 18.97 -0.47
CA PHE A 691 5.94 18.87 -1.45
C PHE A 691 7.35 18.97 -0.88
N ASN A 692 7.47 19.02 0.45
CA ASN A 692 8.75 19.11 1.16
C ASN A 692 9.35 17.75 1.53
N SER A 693 8.65 16.65 1.25
CA SER A 693 9.22 15.31 1.44
C SER A 693 10.43 15.11 0.52
N THR A 694 11.42 14.34 0.98
CA THR A 694 12.58 13.93 0.16
C THR A 694 12.24 12.86 -0.89
N GLU A 695 10.95 12.50 -0.98
CA GLU A 695 10.41 11.41 -1.77
C GLU A 695 9.41 11.97 -2.79
N LEU A 696 9.26 11.27 -3.91
CA LEU A 696 8.27 11.58 -4.93
C LEU A 696 6.87 11.37 -4.34
N PHE A 697 5.85 12.08 -4.82
CA PHE A 697 4.48 11.96 -4.28
C PHE A 697 3.95 10.59 -4.65
N ARG A 698 4.03 9.62 -3.74
CA ARG A 698 3.52 8.26 -3.92
C ARG A 698 2.39 7.98 -2.93
N GLY A 699 1.44 7.14 -3.33
CA GLY A 699 0.36 6.62 -2.47
C GLY A 699 -0.95 7.40 -2.49
N ASP A 700 -2.00 6.75 -2.00
CA ASP A 700 -3.41 7.17 -2.10
C ASP A 700 -3.75 8.47 -1.39
N GLU A 701 -3.12 8.76 -0.25
CA GLU A 701 -3.38 9.99 0.52
C GLU A 701 -2.90 11.24 -0.26
N ASN A 702 -1.69 11.17 -0.83
CA ASN A 702 -1.13 12.24 -1.66
C ASN A 702 -1.91 12.41 -2.98
N HIS A 703 -2.38 11.30 -3.55
CA HIS A 703 -3.23 11.31 -4.74
C HIS A 703 -4.54 12.08 -4.51
N ARG A 704 -5.24 11.83 -3.39
CA ARG A 704 -6.49 12.55 -3.05
C ARG A 704 -6.27 14.04 -2.82
N GLU A 705 -5.14 14.40 -2.23
CA GLU A 705 -4.82 15.81 -1.99
C GLU A 705 -4.46 16.55 -3.28
N LEU A 706 -3.76 15.88 -4.21
CA LEU A 706 -3.53 16.40 -5.56
C LEU A 706 -4.85 16.58 -6.33
N GLN A 707 -5.76 15.60 -6.26
CA GLN A 707 -7.10 15.72 -6.84
C GLN A 707 -7.84 16.94 -6.27
N LYS A 708 -7.78 17.15 -4.96
CA LYS A 708 -8.38 18.31 -4.31
C LYS A 708 -7.79 19.64 -4.81
N LEU A 709 -6.47 19.75 -4.92
CA LEU A 709 -5.81 20.96 -5.43
C LEU A 709 -6.21 21.29 -6.88
N ILE A 710 -6.44 20.27 -7.71
CA ILE A 710 -6.91 20.44 -9.09
C ILE A 710 -8.40 20.80 -9.12
N ALA A 711 -9.22 20.18 -8.26
CA ALA A 711 -10.64 20.49 -8.12
C ALA A 711 -10.87 21.93 -7.62
N ASP A 712 -10.06 22.39 -6.67
CA ASP A 712 -10.10 23.73 -6.09
C ASP A 712 -9.53 24.81 -7.05
N GLY A 713 -9.02 24.41 -8.21
CA GLY A 713 -8.51 25.33 -9.24
C GLY A 713 -7.11 25.89 -8.98
N ALA A 714 -6.38 25.36 -7.99
CA ALA A 714 -5.00 25.77 -7.72
C ALA A 714 -4.02 25.27 -8.80
N TYR A 715 -4.34 24.15 -9.44
CA TYR A 715 -3.62 23.59 -10.57
C TYR A 715 -4.57 23.29 -11.74
N VAL A 716 -4.02 23.37 -12.95
CA VAL A 716 -4.67 22.86 -14.16
C VAL A 716 -3.96 21.59 -14.63
N ALA A 717 -4.68 20.46 -14.63
CA ALA A 717 -4.20 19.21 -15.23
C ALA A 717 -4.39 19.27 -16.74
N VAL A 718 -3.39 18.86 -17.51
CA VAL A 718 -3.38 18.93 -18.98
C VAL A 718 -2.90 17.60 -19.54
N GLU A 719 -3.72 16.97 -20.39
CA GLU A 719 -3.38 15.78 -21.14
C GLU A 719 -2.44 16.12 -22.32
N CYS A 720 -1.15 15.82 -22.15
CA CYS A 720 -0.10 16.23 -23.09
C CYS A 720 -0.09 15.41 -24.40
N THR A 721 -0.75 14.25 -24.45
CA THR A 721 -0.93 13.55 -25.74
C THR A 721 -1.87 14.28 -26.71
N GLY A 722 -2.53 15.35 -26.25
CA GLY A 722 -3.49 16.13 -27.02
C GLY A 722 -2.89 17.00 -28.12
N PHE A 723 -1.63 17.42 -27.97
CA PHE A 723 -0.93 18.21 -29.00
C PHE A 723 -0.20 17.36 -30.05
N ALA A 724 -0.31 16.03 -29.97
CA ALA A 724 0.17 15.11 -31.01
C ALA A 724 -1.01 14.54 -31.83
N GLN A 725 -0.82 14.46 -33.14
CA GLN A 725 -1.74 13.80 -34.06
C GLN A 725 -1.68 12.28 -33.89
N THR A 726 -2.84 11.63 -33.92
CA THR A 726 -2.95 10.18 -33.87
C THR A 726 -4.21 9.71 -34.56
N ARG A 727 -4.12 8.57 -35.25
CA ARG A 727 -5.25 7.94 -35.96
C ARG A 727 -5.69 6.62 -35.31
N SER A 728 -4.97 6.10 -34.31
CA SER A 728 -5.12 4.71 -33.83
C SER A 728 -5.40 4.55 -32.34
N PHE A 729 -5.90 5.57 -31.64
CA PHE A 729 -6.43 5.32 -30.30
C PHE A 729 -7.78 4.61 -30.40
N THR A 730 -7.77 3.30 -30.15
CA THR A 730 -8.98 2.51 -29.94
C THR A 730 -9.20 2.36 -28.44
N GLY A 731 -10.30 2.89 -27.90
CA GLY A 731 -10.72 2.59 -26.53
C GLY A 731 -11.46 3.70 -25.77
N SER A 732 -11.98 3.33 -24.59
CA SER A 732 -12.76 4.12 -23.63
C SER A 732 -11.91 5.01 -22.71
N LYS A 733 -10.68 5.33 -23.08
CA LYS A 733 -9.70 6.03 -22.23
C LYS A 733 -9.79 7.55 -22.40
N PRO A 734 -9.57 8.37 -21.35
CA PRO A 734 -9.78 9.82 -21.41
C PRO A 734 -9.04 10.54 -22.54
N GLU A 735 -7.79 10.15 -22.81
CA GLU A 735 -6.92 10.74 -23.84
C GLU A 735 -7.34 10.43 -25.30
N ALA A 736 -8.23 9.45 -25.48
CA ALA A 736 -8.76 9.05 -26.77
C ALA A 736 -10.10 9.73 -27.10
N VAL A 737 -10.85 10.17 -26.08
CA VAL A 737 -12.21 10.70 -26.23
C VAL A 737 -12.19 12.19 -26.59
N GLY A 738 -12.99 12.59 -27.57
CA GLY A 738 -13.20 14.00 -27.93
C GLY A 738 -12.09 14.63 -28.77
N ARG A 739 -11.33 13.83 -29.53
CA ARG A 739 -10.34 14.33 -30.51
C ARG A 739 -11.02 14.98 -31.72
N THR A 740 -10.38 16.00 -32.26
CA THR A 740 -10.76 16.69 -33.51
C THR A 740 -10.66 15.76 -34.71
N PRO A 741 -11.25 16.09 -35.87
CA PRO A 741 -11.10 15.31 -37.11
C PRO A 741 -9.63 15.12 -37.55
N GLN A 742 -8.74 16.01 -37.12
CA GLN A 742 -7.29 15.97 -37.39
C GLN A 742 -6.52 15.08 -36.39
N GLY A 743 -7.21 14.49 -35.40
CA GLY A 743 -6.63 13.55 -34.44
C GLY A 743 -5.95 14.21 -33.23
N THR A 744 -6.21 15.49 -32.94
CA THR A 744 -5.66 16.24 -31.79
C THR A 744 -6.75 16.58 -30.75
N LEU A 745 -6.39 17.02 -29.54
CA LEU A 745 -7.34 17.53 -28.54
C LEU A 745 -7.28 19.07 -28.49
N THR A 746 -8.44 19.72 -28.35
CA THR A 746 -8.49 21.15 -27.98
C THR A 746 -7.95 21.35 -26.57
N PHE A 747 -7.54 22.57 -26.22
CA PHE A 747 -7.01 22.86 -24.88
C PHE A 747 -8.03 22.52 -23.77
N GLU A 748 -9.29 22.90 -23.95
CA GLU A 748 -10.37 22.64 -23.00
C GLU A 748 -10.59 21.14 -22.80
N ARG A 749 -10.55 20.36 -23.90
CA ARG A 749 -10.68 18.91 -23.81
C ARG A 749 -9.43 18.28 -23.18
N GLY A 750 -8.24 18.79 -23.47
CA GLY A 750 -7.00 18.35 -22.83
C GLY A 750 -7.04 18.53 -21.31
N ILE A 751 -7.67 19.60 -20.82
CA ILE A 751 -7.89 19.82 -19.39
C ILE A 751 -8.87 18.79 -18.82
N ALA A 752 -10.02 18.62 -19.48
CA ALA A 752 -11.03 17.66 -19.03
C ALA A 752 -10.47 16.23 -18.99
N ALA A 753 -9.74 15.82 -20.02
CA ALA A 753 -9.06 14.53 -20.08
C ALA A 753 -8.03 14.37 -18.96
N GLY A 754 -7.22 15.40 -18.68
CA GLY A 754 -6.24 15.37 -17.59
C GLY A 754 -6.88 15.18 -16.21
N ARG A 755 -8.06 15.76 -15.97
CA ARG A 755 -8.84 15.52 -14.73
C ARG A 755 -9.39 14.10 -14.68
N GLU A 756 -9.98 13.64 -15.77
CA GLU A 756 -10.50 12.27 -15.89
C GLU A 756 -9.40 11.21 -15.70
N GLN A 757 -8.14 11.46 -16.11
CA GLN A 757 -7.03 10.54 -15.86
C GLN A 757 -6.80 10.28 -14.37
N LEU A 758 -6.94 11.31 -13.52
CA LEU A 758 -6.75 11.18 -12.07
C LEU A 758 -7.91 10.47 -11.39
N GLU A 759 -9.10 10.52 -11.98
CA GLU A 759 -10.30 9.88 -11.44
C GLU A 759 -10.51 8.46 -12.00
N ASN A 760 -9.67 8.06 -12.97
CA ASN A 760 -9.82 6.80 -13.68
C ASN A 760 -9.38 5.61 -12.81
N SER A 761 -10.36 4.92 -12.22
CA SER A 761 -10.16 3.68 -11.45
C SER A 761 -9.43 2.54 -12.17
N GLY A 762 -9.30 2.59 -13.51
CA GLY A 762 -8.59 1.58 -14.30
C GLY A 762 -7.10 1.84 -14.51
N ARG A 763 -6.53 2.90 -13.90
CA ARG A 763 -5.09 3.20 -13.94
C ARG A 763 -4.63 3.71 -12.58
N GLU A 764 -3.77 2.95 -11.91
CA GLU A 764 -3.29 3.34 -10.58
C GLU A 764 -2.30 4.50 -10.64
N PHE A 765 -2.43 5.44 -9.70
CA PHE A 765 -1.47 6.53 -9.51
C PHE A 765 -0.12 5.98 -9.07
N GLN A 766 0.94 6.25 -9.83
CA GLN A 766 2.29 5.75 -9.53
C GLN A 766 3.06 6.77 -8.71
N PHE A 767 3.27 7.95 -9.28
CA PHE A 767 3.91 9.06 -8.58
C PHE A 767 3.65 10.40 -9.28
N ALA A 768 3.90 11.50 -8.57
CA ALA A 768 4.11 12.80 -9.18
C ALA A 768 5.51 13.34 -8.85
N ILE A 769 6.02 14.23 -9.70
CA ILE A 769 7.30 14.92 -9.52
C ILE A 769 7.06 16.42 -9.57
N ASP A 770 7.38 17.10 -8.47
CA ASP A 770 7.45 18.55 -8.45
C ASP A 770 8.79 19.01 -9.01
N ILE A 771 8.76 19.51 -10.24
CA ILE A 771 9.94 19.86 -11.01
C ILE A 771 10.77 20.95 -10.30
N ALA A 772 10.11 21.88 -9.64
CA ALA A 772 10.80 22.96 -8.95
C ALA A 772 11.41 22.50 -7.62
N VAL A 773 10.74 21.64 -6.85
CA VAL A 773 11.34 21.00 -5.66
C VAL A 773 12.53 20.14 -6.06
N ALA A 774 12.37 19.33 -7.11
CA ALA A 774 13.44 18.48 -7.62
C ALA A 774 14.69 19.31 -7.98
N HIS A 775 14.49 20.42 -8.68
CA HIS A 775 15.56 21.32 -9.08
C HIS A 775 16.23 22.04 -7.89
N TYR A 776 15.44 22.71 -7.03
CA TYR A 776 16.00 23.59 -6.00
C TYR A 776 16.39 22.88 -4.70
N ASN A 777 15.57 21.92 -4.24
CA ASN A 777 15.73 21.26 -2.95
C ASN A 777 16.48 19.93 -3.08
N TRP A 778 16.07 19.08 -4.04
CA TRP A 778 16.71 17.78 -4.24
C TRP A 778 18.03 17.88 -5.02
N LYS A 779 18.41 19.09 -5.48
CA LYS A 779 19.63 19.39 -6.25
C LYS A 779 19.75 18.53 -7.51
N ILE A 780 18.61 18.21 -8.11
CA ILE A 780 18.56 17.50 -9.38
C ILE A 780 18.73 18.53 -10.48
N GLU A 781 19.93 18.59 -11.04
CA GLU A 781 20.21 19.47 -12.16
C GLU A 781 19.63 18.91 -13.46
N PRO A 782 19.07 19.76 -14.32
CA PRO A 782 18.66 19.32 -15.63
C PRO A 782 19.84 18.83 -16.46
N ALA A 783 19.67 17.70 -17.13
CA ALA A 783 20.45 17.30 -18.27
C ALA A 783 20.55 18.48 -19.24
N ALA A 784 21.80 18.83 -19.57
CA ALA A 784 22.06 19.81 -20.60
C ALA A 784 21.46 19.31 -21.92
N LEU A 785 20.72 20.19 -22.61
CA LEU A 785 20.39 19.95 -24.01
C LEU A 785 21.72 19.87 -24.76
N SER A 786 22.00 18.74 -25.42
CA SER A 786 23.17 18.61 -26.27
C SER A 786 23.06 19.62 -27.40
N GLU A 787 23.83 20.71 -27.33
CA GLU A 787 23.83 21.80 -28.32
C GLU A 787 24.57 21.45 -29.62
N GLN A 788 24.83 20.17 -29.92
CA GLN A 788 25.51 19.83 -31.16
C GLN A 788 24.53 19.57 -32.31
N PRO A 789 24.78 20.18 -33.48
CA PRO A 789 23.85 20.21 -34.62
C PRO A 789 23.46 18.82 -35.11
#